data_AF-A0A7X9DNQ9-F1
#
_entry.id   AF-A0A7X9DNQ9-F1
#
_cell.length_a   1.000
_cell.length_b   1.000
_cell.length_c   1.000
_cell.angle_alpha   90.00
_cell.angle_beta   90.00
_cell.angle_gamma   90.00
#
_symmetry.space_group_name_H-M   'P 1'
#
loop_
_entity.id
_entity.type
_entity.pdbx_description
1 polymer ?
#
loop_
_entity_poly.entity_id
_entity_poly.type
_entity_poly.pdbx_seq_one_letter_code
_entity_poly.pdbx_strand_id
1 'polypeptide(L)'
;MRKHYLATLFLFHLHASLYPQVYPVRVRVFLSQPPPSSLYLFTEPGKLRVEIYPADLTLNHYPVLLRMTLSGDRLSLTSDLSAFPNPLYLNGGEILTLRDDELAPWFRPDHLLVSWMSRQALLQNPLLPEGFYTLSLEVLDFYRKIPISSCTPALFMVSFNDPPLPNQPADAEEIPWNEPQEIFFTWTPRHNPLAYPGFMPQYTLALWEVLQQGQHPEDVVRRQPPLATISCSSPFYHYSLSDPLLTPGKTYVWRVRAEDPLQRTAFSNDGWSQAFTFRYSLPCRAPDIHVQAVGQNTVHLAWDPQPEHLRYLVQFRPWSTSRSEEQPPVDWYTMEASSGKAMVDRLRGNTDYQFRLAAFCRSREPAFSAPVVARTARREFRCGEELHPVTIDNFNPLPMLRKGDIITAAGFEVTVLDVTGSNGYFSGRGVVTVPWMSYIKLEVAFEDIYVNELYQLADGQIQAVYRMGNALVTGLPSVNRPNRIRNAYPQVCDRNITLDSAVASVTLGLDGQIVIVSSDGKQKVVDPGTAKTIAITSPAGKQYLVERTDKGTSIFEAPPIVNQDRTKPTADERSRNKGRVLFRPHPQQKYGIDLPAAEDPPGNYKTRTLAGENILVGWKAVAEGQTDKITALEQDITDSLYFSMASGNVVMSRRQEQNQREILLAGNPHEQEDALYGWVTEENPTDSAKRRRTLAGEITVVSYPLKYQEVILVPVNRTRGIDPNRAAEYLNSIYSQAAVQFRVLAVDSFSVSLNDKSGRLDNTDRNNRMDYSDEMKLVIRSWKKNVLYDPQACYMFLLGGSVDPTEAGYMPLGRRFGFLFRNNQSEEELLHTLAHELGHGLFTLRHTFSTSNRFYQPTSVTTNLMSYGPPSSTRLYKYQWDQIQNPSLALFSWMEKEEEGEWGGKFIILDRRHTLLFNHMYDNNNSQNYRYLDKITRALATNSKEESLDLEYDGPEEKEWMQQWKLRTSSSDQILEKIISKIQKADKGQKIEKMQLKKNGIYVGKYKLDDVQYPIAIYSEKDQIDGLTKIVVNEVSELKNKENTQHIKAEETFVKYLVIAFYEDGATDPSLMIQIEKFDFSKRQNTKEKWLTFLNI
;
A
#
# COMPACT_ATOMS: atom_id res chain seq x y z
N MET A 1 -13.56 -90.31 -20.83
CA MET A 1 -13.67 -91.15 -19.62
C MET A 1 -12.31 -91.69 -19.17
N ARG A 2 -11.40 -90.82 -18.69
CA ARG A 2 -10.09 -91.26 -18.14
C ARG A 2 -9.52 -90.24 -17.14
N LYS A 3 -10.40 -89.50 -16.44
CA LYS A 3 -10.03 -88.53 -15.39
C LYS A 3 -10.69 -88.80 -14.03
N HIS A 4 -11.51 -89.84 -13.91
CA HIS A 4 -12.29 -90.11 -12.68
C HIS A 4 -11.76 -91.29 -11.83
N TYR A 5 -10.73 -92.00 -12.30
CA TYR A 5 -10.11 -93.11 -11.56
C TYR A 5 -8.80 -92.74 -10.84
N LEU A 6 -8.25 -91.55 -11.09
CA LEU A 6 -7.06 -91.02 -10.39
C LEU A 6 -7.43 -90.17 -9.16
N ALA A 7 -8.67 -89.66 -9.09
CA ALA A 7 -9.14 -88.87 -7.95
C ALA A 7 -9.47 -89.74 -6.72
N THR A 8 -9.84 -91.01 -6.92
CA THR A 8 -10.21 -91.93 -5.84
C THR A 8 -9.02 -92.60 -5.15
N LEU A 9 -7.84 -92.63 -5.79
CA LEU A 9 -6.61 -93.14 -5.17
C LEU A 9 -5.80 -92.07 -4.42
N PHE A 10 -6.06 -90.77 -4.69
CA PHE A 10 -5.46 -89.66 -3.95
C PHE A 10 -6.21 -89.35 -2.63
N LEU A 11 -7.46 -89.81 -2.51
CA LEU A 11 -8.30 -89.61 -1.32
C LEU A 11 -8.04 -90.63 -0.19
N PHE A 12 -7.24 -91.68 -0.42
CA PHE A 12 -6.90 -92.70 0.59
C PHE A 12 -5.51 -92.52 1.25
N HIS A 13 -4.71 -91.52 0.84
CA HIS A 13 -3.41 -91.20 1.47
C HIS A 13 -3.41 -89.93 2.35
N LEU A 14 -4.55 -89.25 2.49
CA LEU A 14 -4.69 -88.01 3.30
C LEU A 14 -5.42 -88.23 4.65
N HIS A 15 -5.50 -89.47 5.13
CA HIS A 15 -6.04 -89.83 6.45
C HIS A 15 -4.97 -90.41 7.39
N ALA A 16 -3.74 -89.90 7.33
CA ALA A 16 -2.86 -89.99 8.49
C ALA A 16 -3.34 -88.96 9.51
N SER A 17 -4.04 -89.43 10.53
CA SER A 17 -4.46 -88.66 11.69
C SER A 17 -3.28 -87.89 12.28
N LEU A 18 -3.21 -86.59 12.04
CA LEU A 18 -2.48 -85.67 12.91
C LEU A 18 -3.24 -85.64 14.23
N TYR A 19 -2.95 -86.59 15.12
CA TYR A 19 -3.35 -86.46 16.52
C TYR A 19 -2.72 -85.17 17.04
N PRO A 20 -3.48 -84.20 17.56
CA PRO A 20 -2.89 -83.06 18.25
C PRO A 20 -2.02 -83.61 19.39
N GLN A 21 -0.74 -83.26 19.39
CA GLN A 21 0.18 -83.62 20.46
C GLN A 21 -0.35 -82.99 21.76
N VAL A 22 -0.94 -83.81 22.63
CA VAL A 22 -1.42 -83.36 23.94
C VAL A 22 -0.20 -83.24 24.83
N TYR A 23 0.28 -82.03 25.02
CA TYR A 23 1.38 -81.77 25.95
C TYR A 23 0.87 -81.88 27.40
N PRO A 24 1.55 -82.63 28.27
CA PRO A 24 1.15 -82.80 29.68
C PRO A 24 1.30 -81.52 30.52
N VAL A 25 2.07 -80.54 30.04
CA VAL A 25 2.29 -79.24 30.71
C VAL A 25 1.85 -78.08 29.81
N ARG A 26 1.27 -77.03 30.40
CA ARG A 26 0.92 -75.78 29.71
C ARG A 26 1.71 -74.63 30.32
N VAL A 27 2.34 -73.81 29.48
CA VAL A 27 3.09 -72.63 29.94
C VAL A 27 2.45 -71.37 29.38
N ARG A 28 2.27 -70.37 30.24
CA ARG A 28 1.81 -69.04 29.84
C ARG A 28 2.76 -67.96 30.35
N VAL A 29 3.20 -67.11 29.43
CA VAL A 29 4.09 -65.99 29.72
C VAL A 29 3.26 -64.70 29.76
N PHE A 30 3.42 -63.92 30.83
CA PHE A 30 2.79 -62.62 31.00
C PHE A 30 3.86 -61.54 31.10
N LEU A 31 3.75 -60.53 30.23
CA LEU A 31 4.57 -59.33 30.25
C LEU A 31 3.68 -58.12 30.56
N SER A 32 4.13 -57.28 31.48
CA SER A 32 3.49 -55.98 31.74
C SER A 32 3.78 -54.98 30.63
N GLN A 33 2.90 -54.00 30.44
CA GLN A 33 3.09 -52.87 29.54
C GLN A 33 3.68 -51.67 30.31
N PRO A 34 4.62 -50.90 29.73
CA PRO A 34 5.31 -51.16 28.47
C PRO A 34 6.30 -52.34 28.60
N PRO A 35 6.52 -53.08 27.50
CA PRO A 35 7.41 -54.23 27.51
C PRO A 35 8.87 -53.80 27.70
N PRO A 36 9.71 -54.66 28.30
CA PRO A 36 11.14 -54.40 28.48
C PRO A 36 11.88 -54.17 27.14
N SER A 37 12.62 -53.06 27.04
CA SER A 37 13.49 -52.71 25.89
C SER A 37 14.93 -53.23 26.01
N SER A 38 15.28 -53.85 27.13
CA SER A 38 16.59 -54.44 27.40
C SER A 38 16.42 -55.77 28.14
N LEU A 39 17.39 -56.68 27.99
CA LEU A 39 17.37 -57.99 28.66
C LEU A 39 17.29 -57.90 30.19
N TYR A 40 17.96 -56.92 30.79
CA TYR A 40 17.96 -56.75 32.25
C TYR A 40 16.60 -56.30 32.78
N LEU A 41 15.81 -55.58 31.98
CA LEU A 41 14.51 -55.04 32.37
C LEU A 41 13.43 -56.13 32.49
N PHE A 42 13.63 -57.33 31.95
CA PHE A 42 12.71 -58.47 32.17
C PHE A 42 12.70 -58.97 33.62
N THR A 43 13.73 -58.61 34.38
CA THR A 43 13.93 -59.05 35.78
C THR A 43 13.55 -57.96 36.79
N GLU A 44 13.07 -56.80 36.32
CA GLU A 44 12.54 -55.77 37.21
C GLU A 44 11.22 -56.22 37.86
N PRO A 45 10.96 -55.86 39.12
CA PRO A 45 9.76 -56.29 39.83
C PRO A 45 8.46 -55.98 39.07
N GLY A 46 7.63 -57.00 38.89
CA GLY A 46 6.33 -56.92 38.21
C GLY A 46 6.39 -56.94 36.68
N LYS A 47 7.57 -57.11 36.07
CA LYS A 47 7.70 -57.08 34.60
C LYS A 47 7.36 -58.40 33.93
N LEU A 48 7.77 -59.53 34.53
CA LEU A 48 7.63 -60.86 33.93
C LEU A 48 7.04 -61.86 34.93
N ARG A 49 5.98 -62.54 34.50
CA ARG A 49 5.42 -63.67 35.23
C ARG A 49 5.20 -64.85 34.29
N VAL A 50 5.66 -66.03 34.71
CA VAL A 50 5.49 -67.27 33.96
C VAL A 50 4.68 -68.24 34.81
N GLU A 51 3.56 -68.70 34.27
CA GLU A 51 2.69 -69.68 34.91
C GLU A 51 2.84 -71.02 34.18
N ILE A 52 3.26 -72.05 34.92
CA ILE A 52 3.46 -73.42 34.43
C ILE A 52 2.40 -74.29 35.09
N TYR A 53 1.49 -74.86 34.29
CA TYR A 53 0.40 -75.71 34.72
C TYR A 53 0.59 -77.15 34.22
N PRO A 54 0.95 -78.09 35.09
CA PRO A 54 1.00 -79.53 34.77
C PRO A 54 -0.43 -80.09 34.74
N ALA A 55 -0.97 -80.26 33.52
CA ALA A 55 -2.33 -80.75 33.30
C ALA A 55 -2.46 -82.27 33.54
N ASP A 56 -1.34 -82.99 33.48
CA ASP A 56 -1.27 -84.41 33.83
C ASP A 56 -1.19 -84.58 35.36
N LEU A 57 -2.28 -85.07 35.95
CA LEU A 57 -2.42 -85.31 37.38
C LEU A 57 -1.55 -86.47 37.90
N THR A 58 -0.95 -87.26 37.01
CA THR A 58 -0.07 -88.38 37.39
C THR A 58 1.36 -87.93 37.70
N LEU A 59 1.73 -86.69 37.37
CA LEU A 59 3.05 -86.13 37.67
C LEU A 59 3.22 -85.93 39.18
N ASN A 60 4.30 -86.46 39.74
CA ASN A 60 4.68 -86.24 41.13
C ASN A 60 6.18 -86.00 41.20
N HIS A 61 6.58 -84.85 41.76
CA HIS A 61 7.98 -84.44 41.90
C HIS A 61 8.78 -84.64 40.59
N TYR A 62 8.18 -84.27 39.46
CA TYR A 62 8.73 -84.56 38.14
C TYR A 62 9.84 -83.57 37.78
N PRO A 63 11.09 -84.02 37.54
CA PRO A 63 12.21 -83.13 37.28
C PRO A 63 12.18 -82.59 35.84
N VAL A 64 12.25 -81.26 35.70
CA VAL A 64 12.19 -80.55 34.43
C VAL A 64 13.27 -79.48 34.30
N LEU A 65 13.53 -79.07 33.06
CA LEU A 65 14.28 -77.86 32.74
C LEU A 65 13.39 -76.85 32.03
N LEU A 66 13.77 -75.58 32.12
CA LEU A 66 13.13 -74.48 31.42
C LEU A 66 14.05 -73.96 30.33
N ARG A 67 13.59 -73.97 29.09
CA ARG A 67 14.27 -73.31 27.96
C ARG A 67 13.55 -72.02 27.64
N MET A 68 14.26 -70.91 27.78
CA MET A 68 13.79 -69.60 27.33
C MET A 68 14.24 -69.38 25.90
N THR A 69 13.33 -68.94 25.04
CA THR A 69 13.64 -68.47 23.69
C THR A 69 13.03 -67.08 23.49
N LEU A 70 13.87 -66.09 23.21
CA LEU A 70 13.46 -64.76 22.78
C LEU A 70 13.82 -64.61 21.30
N SER A 71 12.82 -64.46 20.44
CA SER A 71 13.02 -64.40 18.99
C SER A 71 12.42 -63.15 18.38
N GLY A 72 13.20 -62.44 17.57
CA GLY A 72 12.78 -61.36 16.67
C GLY A 72 13.57 -61.41 15.35
N ASP A 73 13.30 -60.48 14.44
CA ASP A 73 13.83 -60.52 13.06
C ASP A 73 15.35 -60.43 12.95
N ARG A 74 16.01 -59.79 13.93
CA ARG A 74 17.46 -59.51 13.93
C ARG A 74 18.21 -60.07 15.14
N LEU A 75 17.50 -60.77 16.02
CA LEU A 75 18.03 -61.29 17.28
C LEU A 75 17.27 -62.54 17.69
N SER A 76 18.00 -63.63 17.94
CA SER A 76 17.45 -64.81 18.58
C SER A 76 18.35 -65.22 19.74
N LEU A 77 17.76 -65.31 20.93
CA LEU A 77 18.41 -65.70 22.17
C LEU A 77 17.75 -66.96 22.70
N THR A 78 18.53 -67.98 22.98
CA THR A 78 18.05 -69.21 23.62
C THR A 78 18.88 -69.51 24.85
N SER A 79 18.26 -69.88 25.96
CA SER A 79 18.99 -70.29 27.16
C SER A 79 19.85 -71.53 26.89
N ASP A 80 21.13 -71.46 27.22
CA ASP A 80 22.04 -72.58 27.23
C ASP A 80 21.69 -73.50 28.41
N LEU A 81 21.16 -74.69 28.10
CA LEU A 81 20.74 -75.66 29.11
C LEU A 81 21.90 -76.19 29.96
N SER A 82 23.15 -76.05 29.52
CA SER A 82 24.33 -76.43 30.32
C SER A 82 24.52 -75.52 31.54
N ALA A 83 24.02 -74.29 31.50
CA ALA A 83 24.07 -73.34 32.60
C ALA A 83 23.06 -73.66 33.74
N PHE A 84 22.16 -74.64 33.52
CA PHE A 84 21.09 -75.01 34.46
C PHE A 84 21.19 -76.51 34.84
N PRO A 85 22.17 -76.90 35.68
CA PRO A 85 22.40 -78.30 36.01
C PRO A 85 21.35 -78.91 36.96
N ASN A 86 20.57 -78.08 37.67
CA ASN A 86 19.59 -78.51 38.65
C ASN A 86 18.16 -78.50 38.06
N PRO A 87 17.35 -79.54 38.30
CA PRO A 87 15.96 -79.57 37.84
C PRO A 87 15.05 -78.65 38.66
N LEU A 88 14.02 -78.11 38.01
CA LEU A 88 12.79 -77.67 38.67
C LEU A 88 11.87 -78.89 38.84
N TYR A 89 10.98 -78.87 39.84
CA TYR A 89 10.07 -79.98 40.10
C TYR A 89 8.63 -79.56 39.89
N LEU A 90 7.87 -80.38 39.18
CA LEU A 90 6.43 -80.17 38.92
C LEU A 90 5.58 -81.27 39.56
N ASN A 91 4.45 -80.87 40.13
CA ASN A 91 3.40 -81.77 40.63
C ASN A 91 2.12 -81.58 39.81
N GLY A 92 1.42 -82.68 39.52
CA GLY A 92 0.18 -82.67 38.76
C GLY A 92 -0.89 -81.80 39.41
N GLY A 93 -1.50 -80.89 38.64
CA GLY A 93 -2.57 -80.00 39.12
C GLY A 93 -2.13 -78.76 39.91
N GLU A 94 -0.85 -78.61 40.25
CA GLU A 94 -0.31 -77.43 40.97
C GLU A 94 0.33 -76.43 40.00
N ILE A 95 -0.11 -75.17 40.00
CA ILE A 95 0.49 -74.12 39.16
C ILE A 95 1.79 -73.64 39.81
N LEU A 96 2.92 -73.85 39.13
CA LEU A 96 4.18 -73.20 39.47
C LEU A 96 4.19 -71.81 38.83
N THR A 97 4.33 -70.77 39.65
CA THR A 97 4.46 -69.38 39.17
C THR A 97 5.89 -68.92 39.41
N LEU A 98 6.59 -68.57 38.35
CA LEU A 98 7.92 -67.95 38.42
C LEU A 98 7.81 -66.45 38.13
N ARG A 99 8.50 -65.62 38.91
CA ARG A 99 8.47 -64.15 38.78
C ARG A 99 9.88 -63.57 38.70
N ASP A 100 9.99 -62.45 37.99
CA ASP A 100 11.06 -61.46 38.06
C ASP A 100 12.47 -62.03 38.41
N ASP A 101 12.84 -62.03 39.70
CA ASP A 101 14.14 -62.44 40.22
C ASP A 101 14.42 -63.95 40.10
N GLU A 102 13.40 -64.79 40.24
CA GLU A 102 13.48 -66.24 40.03
C GLU A 102 13.84 -66.59 38.57
N LEU A 103 13.49 -65.71 37.63
CA LEU A 103 13.79 -65.86 36.20
C LEU A 103 15.09 -65.17 35.79
N ALA A 104 15.72 -64.37 36.66
CA ALA A 104 16.93 -63.62 36.33
C ALA A 104 18.08 -64.46 35.76
N PRO A 105 18.34 -65.70 36.22
CA PRO A 105 19.35 -66.56 35.62
C PRO A 105 19.15 -66.84 34.12
N TRP A 106 17.92 -66.82 33.60
CA TRP A 106 17.60 -67.07 32.18
C TRP A 106 17.83 -65.87 31.27
N PHE A 107 17.97 -64.65 31.82
CA PHE A 107 18.25 -63.43 31.07
C PHE A 107 19.71 -62.97 31.16
N ARG A 108 20.58 -63.73 31.85
CA ARG A 108 22.01 -63.43 31.93
C ARG A 108 22.67 -63.67 30.56
N PRO A 109 23.39 -62.68 29.97
CA PRO A 109 24.08 -62.87 28.69
C PRO A 109 25.05 -64.05 28.67
N ASP A 110 25.56 -64.47 29.83
CA ASP A 110 26.46 -65.62 29.92
C ASP A 110 25.77 -66.97 29.80
N HIS A 111 24.46 -67.04 30.03
CA HIS A 111 23.65 -68.26 29.93
C HIS A 111 22.86 -68.32 28.61
N LEU A 112 23.18 -67.46 27.64
CA LEU A 112 22.43 -67.33 26.39
C LEU A 112 23.29 -67.71 25.18
N LEU A 113 22.71 -68.56 24.34
CA LEU A 113 23.15 -68.79 22.97
C LEU A 113 22.58 -67.68 22.10
N VAL A 114 23.47 -66.84 21.55
CA VAL A 114 23.12 -65.68 20.72
C VAL A 114 23.28 -66.05 19.25
N SER A 115 22.23 -65.85 18.46
CA SER A 115 22.27 -65.99 16.99
C SER A 115 21.97 -64.65 16.32
N TRP A 116 22.50 -64.45 15.11
CA TRP A 116 22.32 -63.26 14.25
C TRP A 116 23.04 -61.96 14.67
N MET A 117 23.56 -61.88 15.90
CA MET A 117 24.49 -60.84 16.36
C MET A 117 25.61 -61.43 17.22
N SER A 118 26.70 -60.68 17.45
CA SER A 118 27.77 -61.14 18.34
C SER A 118 27.39 -60.96 19.81
N ARG A 119 27.76 -61.92 20.66
CA ARG A 119 27.60 -61.82 22.12
C ARG A 119 28.29 -60.58 22.69
N GLN A 120 29.42 -60.18 22.11
CA GLN A 120 30.14 -58.98 22.51
C GLN A 120 29.35 -57.69 22.20
N ALA A 121 28.62 -57.63 21.09
CA ALA A 121 27.76 -56.48 20.78
C ALA A 121 26.59 -56.35 21.78
N LEU A 122 25.99 -57.47 22.18
CA LEU A 122 24.93 -57.51 23.20
C LEU A 122 25.41 -57.12 24.60
N LEU A 123 26.68 -57.43 24.94
CA LEU A 123 27.31 -57.01 26.19
C LEU A 123 27.66 -55.52 26.19
N GLN A 124 28.00 -54.95 25.03
CA GLN A 124 28.29 -53.52 24.89
C GLN A 124 27.02 -52.66 24.86
N ASN A 125 25.92 -53.19 24.30
CA ASN A 125 24.62 -52.54 24.27
C ASN A 125 23.52 -53.56 24.60
N PRO A 126 22.99 -53.57 25.85
CA PRO A 126 22.01 -54.56 26.28
C PRO A 126 20.59 -54.26 25.82
N LEU A 127 20.38 -53.24 24.97
CA LEU A 127 19.09 -52.91 24.37
C LEU A 127 18.74 -53.91 23.26
N LEU A 128 17.46 -54.29 23.21
CA LEU A 128 16.92 -55.08 22.12
C LEU A 128 16.71 -54.19 20.88
N PRO A 129 17.08 -54.64 19.67
CA PRO A 129 16.75 -53.93 18.43
C PRO A 129 15.24 -53.70 18.29
N GLU A 130 14.81 -52.64 17.60
CA GLU A 130 13.39 -52.44 17.31
C GLU A 130 12.80 -53.59 16.49
N GLY A 131 11.56 -53.98 16.82
CA GLY A 131 10.84 -55.03 16.12
C GLY A 131 9.84 -55.77 16.99
N PHE A 132 9.17 -56.74 16.37
CA PHE A 132 8.29 -57.66 17.08
C PHE A 132 9.11 -58.80 17.66
N TYR A 133 8.86 -59.10 18.93
CA TYR A 133 9.52 -60.17 19.66
C TYR A 133 8.51 -61.13 20.23
N THR A 134 8.89 -62.40 20.18
CA THR A 134 8.19 -63.50 20.82
C THR A 134 9.07 -64.05 21.94
N LEU A 135 8.60 -63.96 23.19
CA LEU A 135 9.23 -64.62 24.34
C LEU A 135 8.46 -65.90 24.68
N SER A 136 9.12 -67.04 24.55
CA SER A 136 8.58 -68.35 24.92
C SER A 136 9.42 -69.01 26.01
N LEU A 137 8.75 -69.76 26.88
CA LEU A 137 9.41 -70.61 27.86
C LEU A 137 8.85 -72.02 27.72
N GLU A 138 9.72 -72.97 27.40
CA GLU A 138 9.36 -74.37 27.18
C GLU A 138 9.87 -75.23 28.34
N VAL A 139 9.02 -76.12 28.84
CA VAL A 139 9.39 -77.11 29.84
C VAL A 139 9.89 -78.35 29.13
N LEU A 140 11.11 -78.78 29.46
CA LEU A 140 11.73 -79.99 28.95
C LEU A 140 11.86 -81.03 30.05
N ASP A 141 11.76 -82.29 29.67
CA ASP A 141 12.18 -83.40 30.53
C ASP A 141 13.66 -83.24 30.93
N PHE A 142 13.97 -83.35 32.23
CA PHE A 142 15.33 -83.13 32.72
C PHE A 142 16.35 -84.12 32.15
N TYR A 143 15.98 -85.38 31.94
CA TYR A 143 16.92 -86.42 31.49
C TYR A 143 17.00 -86.51 29.97
N ARG A 144 15.85 -86.48 29.30
CA ARG A 144 15.71 -86.66 27.85
C ARG A 144 15.91 -85.37 27.07
N LYS A 145 15.79 -84.21 27.73
CA LYS A 145 15.87 -82.87 27.11
C LYS A 145 14.88 -82.68 25.96
N ILE A 146 13.72 -83.35 26.03
CA ILE A 146 12.63 -83.23 25.05
C ILE A 146 11.53 -82.31 25.59
N PRO A 147 10.90 -81.48 24.75
CA PRO A 147 9.83 -80.57 25.20
C PRO A 147 8.58 -81.37 25.60
N ILE A 148 8.04 -81.06 26.77
CA ILE A 148 6.82 -81.68 27.32
C ILE A 148 5.71 -80.65 27.58
N SER A 149 5.91 -79.40 27.18
CA SER A 149 4.92 -78.32 27.33
C SER A 149 4.35 -77.82 26.01
N SER A 150 3.08 -77.44 26.01
CA SER A 150 2.54 -76.47 25.06
C SER A 150 2.80 -75.06 25.60
N CYS A 151 3.57 -74.24 24.89
CA CYS A 151 3.87 -72.87 25.29
C CYS A 151 2.97 -71.87 24.55
N THR A 152 2.31 -70.99 25.29
CA THR A 152 1.69 -69.77 24.74
C THR A 152 2.67 -68.61 24.96
N PRO A 153 3.39 -68.17 23.91
CA PRO A 153 4.39 -67.13 24.07
C PRO A 153 3.78 -65.74 24.31
N ALA A 154 4.57 -64.84 24.88
CA ALA A 154 4.23 -63.42 24.93
C ALA A 154 4.76 -62.72 23.68
N LEU A 155 3.86 -62.08 22.93
CA LEU A 155 4.21 -61.21 21.80
C LEU A 155 4.26 -59.76 22.28
N PHE A 156 5.34 -59.06 21.96
CA PHE A 156 5.49 -57.65 22.28
C PHE A 156 6.32 -56.93 21.22
N MET A 157 6.24 -55.61 21.22
CA MET A 157 7.00 -54.76 20.30
C MET A 157 8.01 -53.95 21.10
N VAL A 158 9.26 -53.96 20.66
CA VAL A 158 10.28 -53.01 21.12
C VAL A 158 10.30 -51.86 20.12
N SER A 159 10.02 -50.66 20.59
CA SER A 159 10.10 -49.41 19.84
C SER A 159 10.99 -48.42 20.57
N PHE A 160 11.83 -47.71 19.85
CA PHE A 160 12.65 -46.64 20.39
C PHE A 160 11.85 -45.34 20.48
N ASN A 161 12.30 -44.44 21.34
CA ASN A 161 11.77 -43.10 21.41
C ASN A 161 12.19 -42.31 20.17
N ASP A 162 11.33 -41.40 19.71
CA ASP A 162 11.71 -40.52 18.62
C ASP A 162 12.70 -39.46 19.11
N PRO A 163 13.72 -39.11 18.29
CA PRO A 163 14.64 -38.02 18.62
C PRO A 163 13.86 -36.71 18.75
N PRO A 164 14.39 -35.71 19.50
CA PRO A 164 13.74 -34.42 19.64
C PRO A 164 13.46 -33.76 18.29
N LEU A 165 12.38 -32.98 18.22
CA LEU A 165 12.08 -32.14 17.07
C LEU A 165 12.58 -30.72 17.33
N PRO A 166 13.57 -30.20 16.59
CA PRO A 166 14.03 -28.81 16.73
C PRO A 166 12.90 -27.83 16.41
N ASN A 167 12.76 -26.78 17.22
CA ASN A 167 11.70 -25.78 17.05
C ASN A 167 12.30 -24.39 16.75
N GLN A 168 13.10 -23.85 17.67
CA GLN A 168 13.75 -22.55 17.53
C GLN A 168 15.25 -22.69 17.81
N PRO A 169 16.13 -21.99 17.08
CA PRO A 169 15.85 -21.27 15.85
C PRO A 169 15.30 -22.18 14.74
N ALA A 170 14.26 -21.73 14.02
CA ALA A 170 13.65 -22.49 12.94
C ALA A 170 14.64 -22.72 11.79
N ASP A 171 14.40 -23.73 10.96
CA ASP A 171 15.31 -24.01 9.85
C ASP A 171 15.34 -22.86 8.84
N ALA A 172 16.55 -22.47 8.46
CA ALA A 172 16.87 -21.29 7.66
C ALA A 172 16.39 -19.95 8.28
N GLU A 173 16.17 -19.89 9.60
CA GLU A 173 15.83 -18.65 10.28
C GLU A 173 17.00 -17.65 10.25
N GLU A 174 16.69 -16.37 10.12
CA GLU A 174 17.66 -15.29 10.28
C GLU A 174 17.46 -14.63 11.65
N ILE A 175 18.45 -14.81 12.54
CA ILE A 175 18.43 -14.32 13.91
C ILE A 175 19.15 -12.97 13.97
N PRO A 176 18.50 -11.91 14.49
CA PRO A 176 19.15 -10.61 14.63
C PRO A 176 20.35 -10.71 15.56
N TRP A 177 21.37 -9.92 15.27
CA TRP A 177 22.48 -9.73 16.19
C TRP A 177 22.03 -8.90 17.40
N ASN A 178 22.34 -9.37 18.61
CA ASN A 178 22.00 -8.72 19.88
C ASN A 178 23.27 -8.56 20.71
N GLU A 179 23.35 -7.46 21.49
CA GLU A 179 24.39 -7.20 22.48
C GLU A 179 23.73 -6.91 23.84
N PRO A 180 23.81 -7.82 24.84
CA PRO A 180 24.57 -9.07 24.85
C PRO A 180 24.00 -10.15 23.90
N GLN A 181 24.83 -11.11 23.48
CA GLN A 181 24.40 -12.26 22.66
C GLN A 181 23.39 -13.11 23.44
N GLU A 182 22.20 -13.31 22.88
CA GLU A 182 21.14 -14.15 23.44
C GLU A 182 20.41 -14.90 22.33
N ILE A 183 20.47 -16.24 22.34
CA ILE A 183 19.78 -17.10 21.38
C ILE A 183 19.09 -18.23 22.14
N PHE A 184 17.78 -18.39 21.91
CA PHE A 184 16.98 -19.45 22.56
C PHE A 184 16.86 -20.65 21.63
N PHE A 185 17.49 -21.75 22.04
CA PHE A 185 17.30 -23.04 21.41
C PHE A 185 16.16 -23.79 22.10
N THR A 186 15.18 -24.26 21.36
CA THR A 186 14.05 -25.04 21.89
C THR A 186 13.75 -26.23 21.00
N TRP A 187 13.29 -27.33 21.61
CA TRP A 187 12.91 -28.54 20.88
C TRP A 187 11.74 -29.23 21.57
N THR A 188 10.96 -29.98 20.79
CA THR A 188 9.86 -30.79 21.29
C THR A 188 10.37 -32.17 21.68
N PRO A 189 10.26 -32.59 22.95
CA PRO A 189 10.52 -33.97 23.36
C PRO A 189 9.53 -34.92 22.69
N ARG A 190 10.03 -35.98 22.07
CA ARG A 190 9.20 -37.03 21.44
C ARG A 190 9.42 -38.41 22.03
N HIS A 191 9.87 -38.45 23.28
CA HIS A 191 9.93 -39.69 24.03
C HIS A 191 8.57 -40.03 24.64
N ASN A 192 8.32 -41.32 24.86
CA ASN A 192 7.13 -41.77 25.55
C ASN A 192 7.28 -41.54 27.06
N PRO A 193 6.47 -40.67 27.69
CA PRO A 193 6.54 -40.40 29.13
C PRO A 193 6.13 -41.62 29.98
N LEU A 194 5.49 -42.62 29.38
CA LEU A 194 5.12 -43.87 30.03
C LEU A 194 6.17 -44.98 29.85
N ALA A 195 7.34 -44.70 29.24
CA ALA A 195 8.37 -45.71 29.00
C ALA A 195 8.83 -46.40 30.30
N TYR A 196 9.01 -45.64 31.39
CA TYR A 196 9.14 -46.16 32.76
C TYR A 196 8.99 -45.02 33.79
N PRO A 197 8.65 -45.32 35.06
CA PRO A 197 8.51 -44.30 36.11
C PRO A 197 9.80 -43.51 36.34
N GLY A 198 9.70 -42.18 36.29
CA GLY A 198 10.83 -41.27 36.57
C GLY A 198 11.82 -41.10 35.41
N PHE A 199 11.46 -41.49 34.19
CA PHE A 199 12.28 -41.25 33.01
C PHE A 199 12.51 -39.75 32.76
N MET A 200 13.78 -39.33 32.76
CA MET A 200 14.21 -37.96 32.47
C MET A 200 15.37 -38.01 31.46
N PRO A 201 15.15 -37.65 30.18
CA PRO A 201 16.22 -37.65 29.20
C PRO A 201 17.24 -36.55 29.48
N GLN A 202 18.51 -36.83 29.14
CA GLN A 202 19.55 -35.81 29.02
C GLN A 202 19.64 -35.35 27.57
N TYR A 203 19.78 -34.05 27.37
CA TYR A 203 19.93 -33.44 26.06
C TYR A 203 21.35 -32.95 25.84
N THR A 204 21.82 -33.07 24.60
CA THR A 204 23.08 -32.45 24.15
C THR A 204 22.81 -31.60 22.92
N LEU A 205 22.95 -30.28 23.06
CA LEU A 205 22.90 -29.34 21.94
C LEU A 205 24.29 -29.23 21.33
N ALA A 206 24.38 -29.37 20.00
CA ALA A 206 25.61 -29.19 19.26
C ALA A 206 25.42 -28.15 18.16
N LEU A 207 26.42 -27.28 17.98
CA LEU A 207 26.40 -26.12 17.09
C LEU A 207 27.67 -26.09 16.24
N TRP A 208 27.56 -25.76 14.96
CA TRP A 208 28.67 -25.64 13.99
C TRP A 208 28.59 -24.32 13.25
N GLU A 209 29.74 -23.71 12.96
CA GLU A 209 29.84 -22.62 11.98
C GLU A 209 29.98 -23.19 10.55
N VAL A 210 29.21 -22.69 9.60
CA VAL A 210 29.31 -23.07 8.19
C VAL A 210 30.46 -22.30 7.53
N LEU A 211 31.56 -23.00 7.24
CA LEU A 211 32.76 -22.40 6.65
C LEU A 211 32.60 -22.02 5.15
N GLN A 212 31.73 -22.71 4.40
CA GLN A 212 31.49 -22.46 2.97
C GLN A 212 29.99 -22.42 2.68
N GLN A 213 29.52 -21.37 2.00
CA GLN A 213 28.10 -21.23 1.68
C GLN A 213 27.60 -22.31 0.71
N GLY A 214 26.34 -22.72 0.88
CA GLY A 214 25.68 -23.72 0.03
C GLY A 214 25.95 -25.18 0.42
N GLN A 215 26.65 -25.45 1.52
CA GLN A 215 26.81 -26.81 2.05
C GLN A 215 25.52 -27.32 2.69
N HIS A 216 25.20 -28.60 2.47
CA HIS A 216 24.05 -29.25 3.11
C HIS A 216 24.30 -29.40 4.63
N PRO A 217 23.32 -29.13 5.52
CA PRO A 217 23.54 -29.12 6.97
C PRO A 217 24.14 -30.43 7.52
N GLU A 218 23.63 -31.56 7.05
CA GLU A 218 24.11 -32.89 7.44
C GLU A 218 25.57 -33.16 6.99
N ASP A 219 26.06 -32.52 5.93
CA ASP A 219 27.46 -32.65 5.51
C ASP A 219 28.40 -31.85 6.42
N VAL A 220 27.96 -30.69 6.89
CA VAL A 220 28.72 -29.87 7.86
C VAL A 220 28.93 -30.66 9.14
N VAL A 221 27.85 -31.25 9.67
CA VAL A 221 27.85 -32.06 10.88
C VAL A 221 28.78 -33.28 10.78
N ARG A 222 28.88 -33.91 9.60
CA ARG A 222 29.74 -35.09 9.38
C ARG A 222 31.21 -34.75 9.18
N ARG A 223 31.52 -33.58 8.61
CA ARG A 223 32.88 -33.23 8.16
C ARG A 223 33.64 -32.34 9.13
N GLN A 224 32.95 -31.73 10.09
CA GLN A 224 33.52 -30.72 10.98
C GLN A 224 33.20 -31.02 12.44
N PRO A 225 34.12 -30.73 13.38
CA PRO A 225 33.80 -30.75 14.81
C PRO A 225 32.86 -29.59 15.16
N PRO A 226 31.99 -29.75 16.18
CA PRO A 226 31.11 -28.67 16.63
C PRO A 226 31.90 -27.51 17.23
N LEU A 227 31.44 -26.28 16.95
CA LEU A 227 31.88 -25.06 17.61
C LEU A 227 31.55 -25.09 19.12
N ALA A 228 30.37 -25.58 19.47
CA ALA A 228 29.92 -25.72 20.85
C ALA A 228 29.14 -27.03 21.03
N THR A 229 29.31 -27.66 22.20
CA THR A 229 28.54 -28.83 22.64
C THR A 229 28.13 -28.63 24.09
N ILE A 230 26.83 -28.65 24.35
CA ILE A 230 26.24 -28.22 25.63
C ILE A 230 25.29 -29.29 26.12
N SER A 231 25.49 -29.76 27.35
CA SER A 231 24.61 -30.73 28.01
C SER A 231 23.57 -30.02 28.88
N CYS A 232 22.31 -30.44 28.78
CA CYS A 232 21.19 -29.86 29.53
C CYS A 232 20.08 -30.89 29.76
N SER A 233 19.28 -30.71 30.81
CA SER A 233 18.15 -31.59 31.14
C SER A 233 16.80 -31.05 30.70
N SER A 234 16.73 -29.75 30.37
CA SER A 234 15.50 -29.08 29.94
C SER A 234 15.38 -29.11 28.41
N PRO A 235 14.15 -29.08 27.86
CA PRO A 235 13.93 -29.12 26.41
C PRO A 235 14.19 -27.77 25.71
N PHE A 236 15.05 -26.96 26.30
CA PHE A 236 15.48 -25.66 25.81
C PHE A 236 16.85 -25.31 26.39
N TYR A 237 17.56 -24.42 25.71
CA TYR A 237 18.81 -23.86 26.17
C TYR A 237 18.90 -22.37 25.79
N HIS A 238 19.32 -21.53 26.73
CA HIS A 238 19.60 -20.12 26.48
C HIS A 238 21.10 -19.94 26.23
N TYR A 239 21.46 -19.72 24.97
CA TYR A 239 22.83 -19.50 24.53
C TYR A 239 23.20 -18.03 24.70
N SER A 240 24.13 -17.76 25.60
CA SER A 240 24.41 -16.42 26.12
C SER A 240 25.87 -16.00 25.95
N LEU A 241 26.31 -14.92 26.63
CA LEU A 241 27.72 -14.52 26.69
C LEU A 241 28.64 -15.52 27.42
N SER A 242 28.08 -16.48 28.17
CA SER A 242 28.86 -17.58 28.77
C SER A 242 29.33 -18.62 27.75
N ASP A 243 28.72 -18.61 26.57
CA ASP A 243 28.98 -19.56 25.49
C ASP A 243 29.89 -18.94 24.41
N PRO A 244 30.48 -19.74 23.52
CA PRO A 244 31.30 -19.21 22.43
C PRO A 244 30.55 -18.16 21.61
N LEU A 245 31.16 -16.98 21.43
CA LEU A 245 30.57 -15.88 20.68
C LEU A 245 30.41 -16.28 19.20
N LEU A 246 29.21 -16.04 18.67
CA LEU A 246 28.91 -16.26 17.26
C LEU A 246 29.37 -15.05 16.45
N THR A 247 30.07 -15.33 15.35
CA THR A 247 30.44 -14.34 14.35
C THR A 247 29.20 -13.86 13.59
N PRO A 248 28.88 -12.55 13.61
CA PRO A 248 27.77 -11.99 12.83
C PRO A 248 27.98 -12.18 11.32
N GLY A 249 26.88 -12.32 10.59
CA GLY A 249 26.87 -12.55 9.13
C GLY A 249 27.13 -14.00 8.69
N LYS A 250 27.51 -14.89 9.61
CA LYS A 250 27.75 -16.32 9.33
C LYS A 250 26.47 -17.15 9.47
N THR A 251 26.49 -18.31 8.82
CA THR A 251 25.46 -19.34 8.95
C THR A 251 25.94 -20.42 9.91
N TYR A 252 25.04 -20.92 10.73
CA TYR A 252 25.30 -21.97 11.70
C TYR A 252 24.37 -23.15 11.46
N VAL A 253 24.85 -24.33 11.79
CA VAL A 253 24.06 -25.56 11.83
C VAL A 253 23.95 -25.99 13.28
N TRP A 254 22.77 -26.43 13.71
CA TRP A 254 22.56 -26.95 15.06
C TRP A 254 21.68 -28.19 15.04
N ARG A 255 21.89 -29.07 16.01
CA ARG A 255 21.03 -30.22 16.29
C ARG A 255 21.09 -30.59 17.77
N VAL A 256 20.09 -31.34 18.22
CA VAL A 256 19.98 -31.78 19.60
C VAL A 256 19.93 -33.30 19.65
N ARG A 257 20.67 -33.87 20.60
CA ARG A 257 20.60 -35.29 20.95
C ARG A 257 19.77 -35.47 22.21
N ALA A 258 18.92 -36.48 22.27
CA ALA A 258 18.36 -36.98 23.54
C ALA A 258 18.94 -38.35 23.86
N GLU A 259 19.31 -38.58 25.10
CA GLU A 259 19.75 -39.89 25.58
C GLU A 259 19.17 -40.20 26.96
N ASP A 260 19.02 -41.49 27.24
CA ASP A 260 18.72 -41.97 28.58
C ASP A 260 20.05 -42.20 29.31
N PRO A 261 20.40 -41.41 30.35
CA PRO A 261 21.66 -41.59 31.09
C PRO A 261 21.76 -42.95 31.78
N LEU A 262 20.64 -43.64 32.02
CA LEU A 262 20.58 -44.97 32.62
C LEU A 262 20.49 -46.09 31.59
N GLN A 263 20.47 -45.78 30.29
CA GLN A 263 20.40 -46.72 29.16
C GLN A 263 19.27 -47.76 29.26
N ARG A 264 18.14 -47.41 29.88
CA ARG A 264 16.97 -48.30 30.00
C ARG A 264 16.15 -48.30 28.72
N THR A 265 16.12 -47.19 28.01
CA THR A 265 15.49 -47.04 26.69
C THR A 265 16.44 -46.40 25.69
N ALA A 266 16.14 -46.55 24.41
CA ALA A 266 16.91 -46.00 23.30
C ALA A 266 16.10 -44.93 22.55
N PHE A 267 16.80 -44.14 21.76
CA PHE A 267 16.20 -43.24 20.78
C PHE A 267 16.61 -43.65 19.38
N SER A 268 15.69 -43.52 18.43
CA SER A 268 16.00 -43.65 17.01
C SER A 268 17.07 -42.64 16.61
N ASN A 269 17.95 -43.01 15.65
CA ASN A 269 19.08 -42.18 15.20
C ASN A 269 20.04 -41.74 16.33
N ASP A 270 20.29 -42.61 17.31
CA ASP A 270 21.08 -42.32 18.52
C ASP A 270 20.60 -41.07 19.28
N GLY A 271 19.34 -40.71 19.10
CA GLY A 271 18.71 -39.53 19.69
C GLY A 271 18.98 -38.22 18.97
N TRP A 272 19.75 -38.20 17.89
CA TRP A 272 20.02 -36.99 17.13
C TRP A 272 18.80 -36.55 16.32
N SER A 273 18.44 -35.29 16.48
CA SER A 273 17.50 -34.61 15.60
C SER A 273 18.08 -34.40 14.20
N GLN A 274 17.22 -34.04 13.25
CA GLN A 274 17.65 -33.41 11.99
C GLN A 274 18.44 -32.13 12.28
N ALA A 275 19.40 -31.81 11.42
CA ALA A 275 20.17 -30.58 11.49
C ALA A 275 19.39 -29.38 10.95
N PHE A 276 19.21 -28.35 11.77
CA PHE A 276 18.63 -27.07 11.38
C PHE A 276 19.71 -26.03 11.13
N THR A 277 19.43 -25.10 10.24
CA THR A 277 20.29 -23.95 9.95
C THR A 277 19.69 -22.67 10.48
N PHE A 278 20.55 -21.75 10.90
CA PHE A 278 20.17 -20.35 11.05
C PHE A 278 21.30 -19.44 10.59
N ARG A 279 20.96 -18.23 10.19
CA ARG A 279 21.93 -17.18 9.90
C ARG A 279 21.94 -16.18 11.05
N TYR A 280 23.11 -15.94 11.63
CA TYR A 280 23.27 -14.86 12.60
C TYR A 280 23.47 -13.58 11.81
N SER A 281 22.53 -12.65 11.84
CA SER A 281 22.56 -11.43 11.03
C SER A 281 23.80 -10.58 11.34
N LEU A 282 24.19 -9.74 10.39
CA LEU A 282 25.12 -8.65 10.69
C LEU A 282 24.43 -7.65 11.62
N PRO A 283 25.17 -7.00 12.54
CA PRO A 283 24.64 -5.93 13.36
C PRO A 283 24.06 -4.83 12.47
N CYS A 284 22.78 -4.51 12.65
CA CYS A 284 22.19 -3.36 11.97
C CYS A 284 22.61 -2.10 12.74
N ARG A 285 23.60 -1.38 12.23
CA ARG A 285 24.06 -0.11 12.82
C ARG A 285 23.81 1.01 11.84
N ALA A 286 23.01 1.98 12.27
CA ALA A 286 22.81 3.17 11.46
C ALA A 286 24.15 3.90 11.29
N PRO A 287 24.50 4.26 10.05
CA PRO A 287 25.64 5.12 9.80
C PRO A 287 25.50 6.45 10.55
N ASP A 288 26.63 7.04 10.93
CA ASP A 288 26.63 8.37 11.49
C ASP A 288 26.16 9.38 10.44
N ILE A 289 25.05 10.03 10.75
CA ILE A 289 24.54 11.12 9.94
C ILE A 289 25.31 12.39 10.29
N HIS A 290 25.70 13.15 9.28
CA HIS A 290 26.33 14.45 9.45
C HIS A 290 25.66 15.49 8.57
N VAL A 291 25.72 16.74 9.01
CA VAL A 291 25.17 17.89 8.29
C VAL A 291 26.23 18.36 7.29
N GLN A 292 25.94 18.18 6.01
CA GLN A 292 26.84 18.56 4.93
C GLN A 292 26.74 20.05 4.61
N ALA A 293 25.51 20.59 4.56
CA ALA A 293 25.25 22.01 4.31
C ALA A 293 23.90 22.41 4.92
N VAL A 294 23.75 23.70 5.24
CA VAL A 294 22.51 24.23 5.82
C VAL A 294 22.05 25.46 5.04
N GLY A 295 20.87 25.34 4.44
CA GLY A 295 20.15 26.44 3.83
C GLY A 295 19.18 27.11 4.80
N GLN A 296 18.45 28.10 4.29
CA GLN A 296 17.44 28.82 5.08
C GLN A 296 16.16 27.99 5.31
N ASN A 297 15.85 26.99 4.48
CA ASN A 297 14.73 26.05 4.66
C ASN A 297 15.13 24.61 4.32
N THR A 298 16.40 24.39 4.03
CA THR A 298 16.96 23.09 3.66
C THR A 298 18.08 22.72 4.62
N VAL A 299 18.23 21.42 4.87
CA VAL A 299 19.40 20.84 5.52
C VAL A 299 19.84 19.64 4.68
N HIS A 300 21.08 19.68 4.22
CA HIS A 300 21.72 18.60 3.48
C HIS A 300 22.43 17.70 4.48
N LEU A 301 22.08 16.43 4.45
CA LEU A 301 22.57 15.39 5.34
C LEU A 301 23.33 14.36 4.50
N ALA A 302 24.39 13.81 5.06
CA ALA A 302 25.17 12.76 4.44
C ALA A 302 25.58 11.71 5.47
N TRP A 303 25.85 10.50 5.00
CA TRP A 303 26.29 9.35 5.78
C TRP A 303 26.92 8.30 4.87
N ASP A 304 27.76 7.43 5.43
CA ASP A 304 28.43 6.37 4.66
C ASP A 304 27.54 5.11 4.56
N PRO A 305 27.04 4.75 3.36
CA PRO A 305 26.19 3.58 3.22
C PRO A 305 26.95 2.29 3.45
N GLN A 306 26.33 1.33 4.15
CA GLN A 306 26.89 0.00 4.35
C GLN A 306 26.14 -1.06 3.50
N PRO A 307 26.81 -2.13 3.04
CA PRO A 307 26.22 -3.16 2.17
C PRO A 307 24.99 -3.88 2.75
N GLU A 308 24.87 -3.95 4.08
CA GLU A 308 23.76 -4.58 4.80
C GLU A 308 22.46 -3.75 4.80
N HIS A 309 22.54 -2.45 4.47
CA HIS A 309 21.39 -1.55 4.46
C HIS A 309 20.62 -1.64 3.14
N LEU A 310 19.32 -1.93 3.24
CA LEU A 310 18.40 -2.04 2.11
C LEU A 310 17.78 -0.68 1.75
N ARG A 311 17.52 0.16 2.75
CA ARG A 311 16.97 1.51 2.59
C ARG A 311 17.26 2.37 3.83
N TYR A 312 17.12 3.68 3.69
CA TYR A 312 17.23 4.62 4.80
C TYR A 312 15.98 5.50 4.91
N LEU A 313 15.62 5.89 6.13
CA LEU A 313 14.68 6.98 6.38
C LEU A 313 15.40 8.08 7.18
N VAL A 314 15.36 9.31 6.70
CA VAL A 314 15.74 10.46 7.51
C VAL A 314 14.54 10.89 8.34
N GLN A 315 14.72 10.94 9.65
CA GLN A 315 13.74 11.47 10.57
C GLN A 315 14.17 12.86 11.05
N PHE A 316 13.25 13.81 11.10
CA PHE A 316 13.55 15.16 11.57
C PHE A 316 12.39 15.79 12.33
N ARG A 317 12.68 16.75 13.21
CA ARG A 317 11.68 17.54 13.94
C ARG A 317 12.28 18.87 14.44
N PRO A 318 11.46 19.90 14.71
CA PRO A 318 11.93 21.09 15.39
C PRO A 318 12.59 20.74 16.72
N TRP A 319 13.68 21.41 17.01
CA TRP A 319 14.47 21.25 18.22
C TRP A 319 14.54 22.59 18.95
N SER A 320 14.60 22.55 20.28
CA SER A 320 14.89 23.73 21.08
C SER A 320 15.58 23.30 22.35
N THR A 321 16.58 24.06 22.77
CA THR A 321 17.24 23.88 24.07
C THR A 321 16.39 24.36 25.23
N SER A 322 15.35 25.18 24.98
CA SER A 322 14.40 25.67 25.99
C SER A 322 13.13 24.82 26.01
N ARG A 323 13.24 23.55 26.38
CA ARG A 323 12.06 22.73 26.68
C ARG A 323 11.54 23.13 28.06
N SER A 324 10.36 23.76 28.14
CA SER A 324 9.56 23.70 29.37
C SER A 324 8.94 22.30 29.47
N GLU A 325 8.85 21.75 30.68
CA GLU A 325 8.42 20.38 30.95
C GLU A 325 6.95 20.06 30.55
N GLU A 326 6.21 21.02 30.00
CA GLU A 326 4.76 20.92 29.75
C GLU A 326 4.36 20.71 28.28
N GLN A 327 5.30 20.61 27.33
CA GLN A 327 4.98 20.40 25.91
C GLN A 327 5.13 18.93 25.49
N PRO A 328 4.08 18.32 24.87
CA PRO A 328 4.16 16.95 24.40
C PRO A 328 5.26 16.81 23.32
N PRO A 329 5.92 15.65 23.24
CA PRO A 329 6.96 15.44 22.24
C PRO A 329 6.38 15.58 20.82
N VAL A 330 6.94 16.48 20.02
CA VAL A 330 6.65 16.58 18.59
C VAL A 330 7.09 15.28 17.92
N ASP A 331 6.17 14.65 17.17
CA ASP A 331 6.45 13.45 16.39
C ASP A 331 7.53 13.70 15.34
N TRP A 332 8.30 12.66 15.05
CA TRP A 332 9.33 12.71 14.01
C TRP A 332 8.68 12.70 12.62
N TYR A 333 8.98 13.71 11.80
CA TYR A 333 8.73 13.65 10.36
C TYR A 333 9.70 12.68 9.72
N THR A 334 9.30 11.97 8.67
CA THR A 334 10.13 10.94 8.02
C THR A 334 10.19 11.13 6.51
N MET A 335 11.36 10.94 5.92
CA MET A 335 11.59 11.01 4.48
C MET A 335 12.46 9.83 4.02
N GLU A 336 12.09 9.16 2.94
CA GLU A 336 12.91 8.08 2.39
C GLU A 336 14.19 8.60 1.73
N ALA A 337 15.29 7.88 1.91
CA ALA A 337 16.57 8.16 1.26
C ALA A 337 17.18 6.88 0.71
N SER A 338 17.56 6.91 -0.56
CA SER A 338 18.08 5.76 -1.29
C SER A 338 19.60 5.76 -1.45
N SER A 339 20.31 6.85 -1.10
CA SER A 339 21.70 7.03 -1.54
C SER A 339 22.58 7.92 -0.64
N GLY A 340 22.96 7.49 0.57
CA GLY A 340 24.03 8.08 1.43
C GLY A 340 23.95 9.58 1.75
N LYS A 341 22.93 10.26 1.25
CA LYS A 341 22.72 11.69 1.26
C LYS A 341 21.22 11.94 1.21
N ALA A 342 20.78 13.01 1.84
CA ALA A 342 19.40 13.47 1.79
C ALA A 342 19.35 14.99 1.93
N MET A 343 18.41 15.61 1.24
CA MET A 343 18.09 17.03 1.43
C MET A 343 16.70 17.11 2.05
N VAL A 344 16.63 17.54 3.31
CA VAL A 344 15.36 17.84 3.97
C VAL A 344 15.00 19.28 3.63
N ASP A 345 13.86 19.52 3.00
CA ASP A 345 13.41 20.84 2.57
C ASP A 345 12.14 21.32 3.30
N ARG A 346 11.68 22.55 2.98
CA ARG A 346 10.50 23.20 3.59
C ARG A 346 10.58 23.38 5.11
N LEU A 347 11.79 23.42 5.66
CA LEU A 347 12.05 23.72 7.06
C LEU A 347 11.78 25.21 7.35
N ARG A 348 11.37 25.55 8.56
CA ARG A 348 11.25 26.96 8.96
C ARG A 348 12.65 27.57 9.04
N GLY A 349 12.82 28.77 8.51
CA GLY A 349 14.09 29.50 8.64
C GLY A 349 14.37 29.91 10.07
N ASN A 350 15.66 30.09 10.38
CA ASN A 350 16.13 30.46 11.72
C ASN A 350 15.56 29.57 12.84
N THR A 351 15.45 28.26 12.59
CA THR A 351 14.87 27.28 13.52
C THR A 351 15.83 26.11 13.66
N ASP A 352 16.03 25.63 14.90
CA ASP A 352 16.81 24.41 15.13
C ASP A 352 15.96 23.21 14.76
N TYR A 353 16.58 22.26 14.07
CA TYR A 353 15.99 20.97 13.76
C TYR A 353 16.93 19.87 14.22
N GLN A 354 16.36 18.83 14.80
CA GLN A 354 17.06 17.59 15.12
C GLN A 354 16.76 16.57 14.03
N PHE A 355 17.79 15.92 13.52
CA PHE A 355 17.75 14.91 12.46
C PHE A 355 18.34 13.61 12.97
N ARG A 356 17.78 12.46 12.61
CA ARG A 356 18.40 11.14 12.83
C ARG A 356 18.12 10.24 11.63
N LEU A 357 19.05 9.35 11.34
CA LEU A 357 18.91 8.37 10.28
C LEU A 357 18.31 7.08 10.85
N ALA A 358 17.37 6.47 10.15
CA ALA A 358 16.90 5.11 10.39
C ALA A 358 17.37 4.23 9.23
N ALA A 359 18.31 3.33 9.49
CA ALA A 359 18.81 2.37 8.52
C ALA A 359 18.05 1.05 8.63
N PHE A 360 17.55 0.55 7.51
CA PHE A 360 16.81 -0.70 7.45
C PHE A 360 17.70 -1.79 6.89
N CYS A 361 18.00 -2.80 7.71
CA CYS A 361 18.67 -4.02 7.28
C CYS A 361 17.66 -5.12 6.97
N ARG A 362 18.14 -6.36 6.75
CA ARG A 362 17.28 -7.54 6.64
C ARG A 362 16.58 -7.92 7.95
N SER A 363 17.08 -7.43 9.09
CA SER A 363 16.38 -7.48 10.38
C SER A 363 15.10 -6.65 10.35
N ARG A 364 14.06 -7.05 11.10
CA ARG A 364 12.74 -6.38 11.08
C ARG A 364 12.74 -4.97 11.70
N GLU A 365 13.67 -4.67 12.62
CA GLU A 365 13.75 -3.36 13.27
C GLU A 365 14.80 -2.45 12.64
N PRO A 366 14.51 -1.14 12.46
CA PRO A 366 15.47 -0.18 11.95
C PRO A 366 16.46 0.26 13.02
N ALA A 367 17.73 0.37 12.65
CA ALA A 367 18.76 0.99 13.48
C ALA A 367 18.67 2.50 13.37
N PHE A 368 18.81 3.23 14.48
CA PHE A 368 18.79 4.70 14.49
C PHE A 368 20.18 5.27 14.76
N SER A 369 20.56 6.32 14.04
CA SER A 369 21.79 7.06 14.31
C SER A 369 21.62 7.94 15.55
N ALA A 370 22.74 8.39 16.12
CA ALA A 370 22.72 9.54 17.01
C ALA A 370 22.09 10.74 16.26
N PRO A 371 21.25 11.55 16.95
CA PRO A 371 20.65 12.69 16.30
C PRO A 371 21.66 13.83 16.15
N VAL A 372 21.66 14.48 14.99
CA VAL A 372 22.39 15.72 14.75
C VAL A 372 21.43 16.90 14.78
N VAL A 373 21.92 18.05 15.22
CA VAL A 373 21.14 19.29 15.23
C VAL A 373 21.72 20.24 14.20
N ALA A 374 20.85 20.81 13.38
CA ALA A 374 21.20 21.89 12.46
C ALA A 374 20.22 23.04 12.61
N ARG A 375 20.74 24.26 12.68
CA ARG A 375 19.93 25.48 12.63
C ARG A 375 19.83 25.96 11.20
N THR A 376 18.62 26.04 10.66
CA THR A 376 18.40 26.64 9.35
C THR A 376 18.91 28.08 9.34
N ALA A 377 19.62 28.45 8.27
CA ALA A 377 20.33 29.72 8.20
C ALA A 377 19.35 30.91 8.33
N ARG A 378 19.81 31.98 9.00
CA ARG A 378 19.14 33.28 9.00
C ARG A 378 19.79 34.16 7.95
N ARG A 379 19.00 34.77 7.06
CA ARG A 379 19.53 35.82 6.17
C ARG A 379 18.56 37.00 6.12
N GLU A 380 19.07 38.15 6.52
CA GLU A 380 18.48 39.44 6.18
C GLU A 380 19.03 39.83 4.82
N PHE A 381 18.17 39.96 3.82
CA PHE A 381 18.55 40.51 2.52
C PHE A 381 18.27 42.01 2.53
N ARG A 382 19.31 42.82 2.31
CA ARG A 382 19.19 44.24 1.97
C ARG A 382 19.69 44.41 0.54
N CYS A 383 18.86 44.93 -0.35
CA CYS A 383 19.29 45.27 -1.71
C CYS A 383 20.40 46.33 -1.65
N GLY A 384 21.58 46.07 -2.25
CA GLY A 384 22.63 47.07 -2.47
C GLY A 384 24.01 46.83 -1.82
N GLU A 385 24.24 45.72 -1.12
CA GLU A 385 25.60 45.37 -0.62
C GLU A 385 26.39 44.51 -1.61
N GLU A 386 27.69 44.80 -1.76
CA GLU A 386 28.62 44.03 -2.59
C GLU A 386 28.80 42.61 -2.03
N LEU A 387 28.55 41.61 -2.87
CA LEU A 387 28.83 40.21 -2.54
C LEU A 387 30.33 40.04 -2.31
N HIS A 388 30.71 39.56 -1.13
CA HIS A 388 32.10 39.24 -0.84
C HIS A 388 32.59 38.11 -1.77
N PRO A 389 33.82 38.18 -2.30
CA PRO A 389 34.36 37.15 -3.16
C PRO A 389 34.42 35.82 -2.40
N VAL A 390 33.84 34.78 -2.99
CA VAL A 390 33.90 33.41 -2.46
C VAL A 390 35.33 32.91 -2.59
N THR A 391 35.92 32.49 -1.48
CA THR A 391 37.25 31.88 -1.47
C THR A 391 37.18 30.45 -1.98
N ILE A 392 38.02 30.11 -2.95
CA ILE A 392 38.23 28.75 -3.42
C ILE A 392 39.32 28.11 -2.55
N ASP A 393 39.00 27.01 -1.89
CA ASP A 393 39.87 26.45 -0.85
C ASP A 393 41.08 25.68 -1.42
N ASN A 394 40.93 25.06 -2.61
CA ASN A 394 42.03 24.43 -3.35
C ASN A 394 41.72 24.30 -4.86
N PHE A 395 42.70 23.84 -5.65
CA PHE A 395 42.55 23.60 -7.10
C PHE A 395 42.83 22.13 -7.49
N ASN A 396 42.73 21.19 -6.55
CA ASN A 396 42.92 19.77 -6.84
C ASN A 396 41.74 19.25 -7.68
N PRO A 397 41.96 18.58 -8.83
CA PRO A 397 40.88 18.23 -9.75
C PRO A 397 39.96 17.15 -9.19
N LEU A 398 38.64 17.34 -9.31
CA LEU A 398 37.68 16.28 -9.00
C LEU A 398 37.77 15.16 -10.06
N PRO A 399 38.07 13.90 -9.69
CA PRO A 399 38.28 12.84 -10.69
C PRO A 399 37.04 12.56 -11.55
N MET A 400 35.85 12.60 -10.94
CA MET A 400 34.58 12.36 -11.62
C MET A 400 33.44 13.10 -10.91
N LEU A 401 32.57 13.74 -11.70
CA LEU A 401 31.32 14.35 -11.27
C LEU A 401 30.16 13.50 -11.79
N ARG A 402 29.15 13.21 -10.97
CA ARG A 402 28.01 12.34 -11.32
C ARG A 402 26.69 13.10 -11.27
N LYS A 403 25.69 12.57 -11.99
CA LYS A 403 24.30 13.02 -11.85
C LYS A 403 23.86 12.88 -10.38
N GLY A 404 23.28 13.95 -9.83
CA GLY A 404 22.85 14.07 -8.44
C GLY A 404 23.87 14.74 -7.52
N ASP A 405 25.14 14.90 -7.94
CA ASP A 405 26.13 15.64 -7.17
C ASP A 405 25.79 17.13 -7.07
N ILE A 406 26.24 17.79 -6.01
CA ILE A 406 26.00 19.22 -5.78
C ILE A 406 27.34 19.94 -5.81
N ILE A 407 27.48 20.94 -6.67
CA ILE A 407 28.65 21.82 -6.75
C ILE A 407 28.31 23.22 -6.25
N THR A 408 29.26 23.88 -5.60
CA THR A 408 29.09 25.24 -5.07
C THR A 408 29.73 26.25 -6.01
N ALA A 409 28.96 27.23 -6.48
CA ALA A 409 29.41 28.30 -7.38
C ALA A 409 28.97 29.67 -6.85
N ALA A 410 29.92 30.54 -6.50
CA ALA A 410 29.67 31.89 -5.97
C ALA A 410 28.65 31.94 -4.81
N GLY A 411 28.64 30.91 -3.95
CA GLY A 411 27.75 30.80 -2.79
C GLY A 411 26.37 30.22 -3.11
N PHE A 412 26.18 29.68 -4.31
CA PHE A 412 24.97 28.96 -4.72
C PHE A 412 25.24 27.47 -4.92
N GLU A 413 24.26 26.64 -4.58
CA GLU A 413 24.31 25.20 -4.77
C GLU A 413 23.67 24.81 -6.10
N VAL A 414 24.42 24.05 -6.92
CA VAL A 414 24.00 23.54 -8.22
C VAL A 414 23.94 22.01 -8.16
N THR A 415 22.73 21.44 -8.27
CA THR A 415 22.53 19.99 -8.38
C THR A 415 22.71 19.53 -9.83
N VAL A 416 23.65 18.64 -10.10
CA VAL A 416 23.97 18.13 -11.44
C VAL A 416 22.87 17.18 -11.95
N LEU A 417 22.28 17.48 -13.11
CA LEU A 417 21.25 16.67 -13.77
C LEU A 417 21.81 15.75 -14.85
N ASP A 418 22.83 16.22 -15.57
CA ASP A 418 23.64 15.46 -16.50
C ASP A 418 25.04 16.05 -16.56
N VAL A 419 26.04 15.21 -16.83
CA VAL A 419 27.43 15.64 -16.87
C VAL A 419 28.26 14.71 -17.74
N THR A 420 29.21 15.32 -18.43
CA THR A 420 30.25 14.69 -19.23
C THR A 420 31.60 15.34 -18.87
N GLY A 421 32.70 14.62 -19.03
CA GLY A 421 34.03 15.07 -18.61
C GLY A 421 34.58 14.30 -17.42
N SER A 422 35.81 14.62 -17.03
CA SER A 422 36.57 13.94 -15.97
C SER A 422 37.77 14.78 -15.55
N ASN A 423 38.33 14.49 -14.37
CA ASN A 423 39.58 15.07 -13.89
C ASN A 423 39.58 16.61 -13.84
N GLY A 424 38.58 17.16 -13.14
CA GLY A 424 38.41 18.59 -12.91
C GLY A 424 37.49 19.27 -13.93
N TYR A 425 37.52 18.87 -15.20
CA TYR A 425 36.76 19.53 -16.27
C TYR A 425 35.44 18.83 -16.61
N PHE A 426 34.33 19.58 -16.53
CA PHE A 426 32.99 19.05 -16.70
C PHE A 426 32.08 19.95 -17.53
N SER A 427 31.22 19.33 -18.34
CA SER A 427 30.16 19.99 -19.12
C SER A 427 28.84 19.25 -18.92
N GLY A 428 27.75 19.97 -18.74
CA GLY A 428 26.44 19.37 -18.47
C GLY A 428 25.38 20.36 -18.04
N ARG A 429 24.31 19.84 -17.44
CA ARG A 429 23.21 20.62 -16.90
C ARG A 429 23.03 20.34 -15.41
N GLY A 430 22.50 21.33 -14.72
CA GLY A 430 22.15 21.23 -13.31
C GLY A 430 20.95 22.11 -12.95
N VAL A 431 20.64 22.20 -11.67
CA VAL A 431 19.62 23.08 -11.12
C VAL A 431 20.24 23.87 -9.98
N VAL A 432 20.24 25.20 -10.09
CA VAL A 432 20.64 26.09 -9.01
C VAL A 432 19.43 26.47 -8.18
N THR A 433 19.54 26.39 -6.86
CA THR A 433 18.47 26.80 -5.94
C THR A 433 18.76 28.20 -5.40
N VAL A 434 17.85 29.17 -5.59
CA VAL A 434 18.06 30.57 -5.18
C VAL A 434 17.34 30.85 -3.85
N PRO A 435 18.07 30.93 -2.71
CA PRO A 435 17.44 30.91 -1.38
C PRO A 435 16.56 32.12 -1.05
N TRP A 436 16.83 33.29 -1.64
CA TRP A 436 16.11 34.54 -1.34
C TRP A 436 14.89 34.81 -2.22
N MET A 437 14.63 33.98 -3.22
CA MET A 437 13.41 34.02 -4.00
C MET A 437 12.59 32.75 -3.73
N SER A 438 12.29 32.45 -2.46
CA SER A 438 11.50 31.26 -2.09
C SER A 438 12.03 29.93 -2.66
N TYR A 439 13.36 29.78 -2.79
CA TYR A 439 14.00 28.56 -3.29
C TYR A 439 13.60 28.19 -4.71
N ILE A 440 13.38 29.19 -5.56
CA ILE A 440 13.22 28.96 -6.98
C ILE A 440 14.41 28.12 -7.48
N LYS A 441 14.06 27.00 -8.10
CA LYS A 441 14.97 26.10 -8.79
C LYS A 441 15.11 26.59 -10.23
N LEU A 442 16.28 27.07 -10.60
CA LEU A 442 16.60 27.51 -11.95
C LEU A 442 17.45 26.42 -12.62
N GLU A 443 17.01 25.93 -13.78
CA GLU A 443 17.87 25.08 -14.60
C GLU A 443 19.10 25.89 -15.03
N VAL A 444 20.27 25.27 -14.95
CA VAL A 444 21.55 25.85 -15.35
C VAL A 444 22.27 24.90 -16.29
N ALA A 445 23.04 25.44 -17.21
CA ALA A 445 23.96 24.70 -18.06
C ALA A 445 25.37 25.21 -17.82
N PHE A 446 26.34 24.33 -17.91
CA PHE A 446 27.75 24.64 -17.75
C PHE A 446 28.55 23.87 -18.78
N GLU A 447 29.55 24.54 -19.35
CA GLU A 447 30.44 23.97 -20.35
C GLU A 447 31.87 24.26 -19.92
N ASP A 448 32.68 23.21 -19.86
CA ASP A 448 34.11 23.25 -19.52
C ASP A 448 34.41 23.93 -18.19
N ILE A 449 33.60 23.64 -17.16
CA ILE A 449 33.86 24.13 -15.80
C ILE A 449 34.93 23.31 -15.11
N TYR A 450 35.78 23.97 -14.33
CA TYR A 450 36.75 23.33 -13.45
C TYR A 450 36.20 23.23 -12.03
N VAL A 451 36.00 22.01 -11.55
CA VAL A 451 35.50 21.69 -10.22
C VAL A 451 36.59 20.99 -9.43
N ASN A 452 36.90 21.53 -8.24
CA ASN A 452 37.91 20.93 -7.36
C ASN A 452 37.36 19.72 -6.57
N GLU A 453 38.22 18.99 -5.87
CA GLU A 453 37.86 17.80 -5.08
C GLU A 453 36.86 18.09 -3.93
N LEU A 454 36.69 19.37 -3.57
CA LEU A 454 35.71 19.86 -2.59
C LEU A 454 34.37 20.25 -3.23
N TYR A 455 34.16 19.93 -4.50
CA TYR A 455 32.96 20.29 -5.28
C TYR A 455 32.73 21.81 -5.40
N GLN A 456 33.79 22.61 -5.32
CA GLN A 456 33.73 24.05 -5.55
C GLN A 456 34.08 24.35 -7.01
N LEU A 457 33.29 25.23 -7.63
CA LEU A 457 33.59 25.79 -8.94
C LEU A 457 34.82 26.70 -8.81
N ALA A 458 35.96 26.21 -9.27
CA ALA A 458 37.23 26.89 -9.18
C ALA A 458 37.57 27.68 -10.46
N ASP A 459 37.04 27.27 -11.62
CA ASP A 459 37.13 28.00 -12.89
C ASP A 459 35.93 27.66 -13.81
N GLY A 460 35.64 28.53 -14.79
CA GLY A 460 34.51 28.40 -15.72
C GLY A 460 33.22 29.07 -15.22
N GLN A 461 32.13 28.91 -15.99
CA GLN A 461 30.87 29.60 -15.72
C GLN A 461 29.67 28.64 -15.77
N ILE A 462 28.76 28.82 -14.81
CA ILE A 462 27.48 28.12 -14.76
C ILE A 462 26.39 29.13 -15.13
N GLN A 463 25.68 28.88 -16.22
CA GLN A 463 24.72 29.81 -16.81
C GLN A 463 23.29 29.33 -16.56
N ALA A 464 22.45 30.21 -16.02
CA ALA A 464 21.01 29.93 -15.89
C ALA A 464 20.35 29.82 -17.27
N VAL A 465 19.62 28.73 -17.49
CA VAL A 465 18.78 28.49 -18.66
C VAL A 465 17.48 29.28 -18.45
N TYR A 466 17.53 30.60 -18.61
CA TYR A 466 16.43 31.50 -18.25
C TYR A 466 15.33 31.60 -19.30
N ARG A 467 14.06 31.41 -18.88
CA ARG A 467 12.86 31.97 -19.52
C ARG A 467 11.73 32.30 -18.53
N MET A 468 11.67 33.51 -17.99
CA MET A 468 10.40 34.20 -17.63
C MET A 468 10.62 35.72 -17.48
N GLY A 469 9.83 36.60 -18.11
CA GLY A 469 9.94 38.06 -17.83
C GLY A 469 9.04 38.49 -16.67
N ASN A 470 9.22 39.59 -15.93
CA ASN A 470 10.25 40.65 -15.71
C ASN A 470 9.81 41.34 -14.38
N ALA A 471 10.62 41.98 -13.52
CA ALA A 471 11.63 43.01 -13.78
C ALA A 471 12.60 43.26 -12.59
N LEU A 472 13.90 43.45 -12.89
CA LEU A 472 14.73 44.60 -12.48
C LEU A 472 16.09 44.52 -13.24
N VAL A 473 16.46 45.63 -13.89
CA VAL A 473 17.53 45.75 -14.91
C VAL A 473 18.74 46.49 -14.34
N THR A 474 19.97 46.10 -14.72
CA THR A 474 21.10 47.01 -15.04
C THR A 474 22.07 46.31 -16.03
N GLY A 475 22.39 46.96 -17.17
CA GLY A 475 23.27 46.47 -18.26
C GLY A 475 24.77 46.79 -18.04
N LEU A 476 25.78 46.27 -18.77
CA LEU A 476 26.17 46.35 -20.21
C LEU A 476 27.46 45.50 -20.41
N PRO A 477 28.09 45.27 -21.61
CA PRO A 477 27.67 45.40 -23.01
C PRO A 477 27.80 44.07 -23.83
N SER A 478 27.16 44.07 -25.01
CA SER A 478 27.06 42.94 -25.94
C SER A 478 28.37 42.56 -26.65
N VAL A 479 28.66 41.25 -26.76
CA VAL A 479 29.32 40.68 -27.94
C VAL A 479 28.29 39.85 -28.69
N ASN A 480 28.21 40.13 -29.98
CA ASN A 480 27.11 39.77 -30.85
C ASN A 480 27.51 38.58 -31.73
N ARG A 481 26.53 37.73 -32.03
CA ARG A 481 26.41 36.77 -33.16
C ARG A 481 26.81 35.29 -32.88
N PRO A 482 26.31 34.33 -33.69
CA PRO A 482 24.94 33.81 -33.65
C PRO A 482 24.94 32.25 -33.74
N ASN A 483 23.76 31.63 -33.76
CA ASN A 483 23.44 30.22 -34.09
C ASN A 483 22.97 29.41 -32.87
N ARG A 484 21.95 28.55 -32.95
CA ARG A 484 21.02 28.18 -34.02
C ARG A 484 19.85 27.50 -33.32
N ILE A 485 18.65 27.72 -33.85
CA ILE A 485 17.40 27.07 -33.44
C ILE A 485 17.61 25.53 -33.47
N ARG A 486 17.52 24.85 -32.32
CA ARG A 486 17.41 23.39 -32.28
C ARG A 486 15.92 23.03 -32.44
N ASN A 487 15.52 22.77 -33.68
CA ASN A 487 14.21 22.19 -33.99
C ASN A 487 14.18 20.73 -33.54
N ALA A 488 13.40 20.40 -32.52
CA ALA A 488 12.93 19.03 -32.35
C ALA A 488 11.68 18.85 -33.22
N TYR A 489 11.81 18.10 -34.32
CA TYR A 489 10.64 17.49 -34.96
C TYR A 489 9.88 16.65 -33.91
N PRO A 490 8.56 16.47 -34.03
CA PRO A 490 7.86 15.42 -33.28
C PRO A 490 8.63 14.09 -33.45
N GLN A 491 9.01 13.48 -32.33
CA GLN A 491 10.21 12.64 -32.18
C GLN A 491 10.24 11.27 -32.90
N VAL A 492 9.36 10.99 -33.86
CA VAL A 492 9.48 9.78 -34.68
C VAL A 492 9.03 10.09 -36.11
N CYS A 493 9.99 10.26 -37.02
CA CYS A 493 9.73 10.30 -38.46
C CYS A 493 10.34 9.06 -39.10
N ASP A 494 9.54 8.32 -39.89
CA ASP A 494 10.01 7.08 -40.54
C ASP A 494 11.11 7.34 -41.56
N ARG A 495 11.14 8.55 -42.13
CA ARG A 495 12.14 8.96 -43.12
C ARG A 495 12.41 10.46 -43.07
N ASN A 496 13.67 10.84 -43.18
CA ASN A 496 14.10 12.23 -43.30
C ASN A 496 14.69 12.51 -44.69
N ILE A 497 14.32 13.65 -45.26
CA ILE A 497 14.84 14.15 -46.54
C ILE A 497 15.46 15.51 -46.26
N THR A 498 16.74 15.64 -46.58
CA THR A 498 17.46 16.92 -46.51
C THR A 498 17.75 17.41 -47.92
N LEU A 499 17.55 18.70 -48.15
CA LEU A 499 17.78 19.38 -49.42
C LEU A 499 18.82 20.47 -49.24
N ASP A 500 19.73 20.62 -50.20
CA ASP A 500 20.79 21.64 -50.14
C ASP A 500 20.25 23.06 -50.43
N SER A 501 19.13 23.14 -51.14
CA SER A 501 18.44 24.36 -51.52
C SER A 501 17.22 24.63 -50.62
N ALA A 502 16.82 25.90 -50.53
CA ALA A 502 15.59 26.27 -49.85
C ALA A 502 14.35 25.65 -50.49
N VAL A 503 13.41 25.17 -49.68
CA VAL A 503 12.16 24.58 -50.15
C VAL A 503 11.11 25.67 -50.34
N ALA A 504 10.51 25.73 -51.54
CA ALA A 504 9.41 26.64 -51.87
C ALA A 504 8.03 26.02 -51.60
N SER A 505 7.83 24.76 -51.99
CA SER A 505 6.59 24.03 -51.74
C SER A 505 6.80 22.50 -51.76
N VAL A 506 5.89 21.80 -51.09
CA VAL A 506 5.78 20.33 -51.15
C VAL A 506 4.34 20.01 -51.52
N THR A 507 4.15 19.22 -52.58
CA THR A 507 2.83 18.83 -53.08
C THR A 507 2.77 17.33 -53.35
N LEU A 508 1.56 16.80 -53.55
CA LEU A 508 1.33 15.44 -54.01
C LEU A 508 1.21 15.43 -55.53
N GLY A 509 1.97 14.56 -56.18
CA GLY A 509 1.82 14.24 -57.60
C GLY A 509 0.62 13.33 -57.86
N LEU A 510 0.25 13.17 -59.14
CA LEU A 510 -0.92 12.40 -59.58
C LEU A 510 -0.88 10.92 -59.13
N ASP A 511 0.31 10.35 -58.94
CA ASP A 511 0.52 8.95 -58.56
C ASP A 511 0.78 8.76 -57.04
N GLY A 512 0.50 9.77 -56.21
CA GLY A 512 0.76 9.74 -54.77
C GLY A 512 2.23 9.94 -54.37
N GLN A 513 3.10 10.26 -55.33
CA GLN A 513 4.49 10.64 -55.11
C GLN A 513 4.58 12.05 -54.48
N ILE A 514 5.62 12.30 -53.70
CA ILE A 514 5.86 13.60 -53.06
C ILE A 514 6.72 14.44 -54.00
N VAL A 515 6.20 15.58 -54.44
CA VAL A 515 6.92 16.53 -55.30
C VAL A 515 7.42 17.69 -54.44
N ILE A 516 8.74 17.85 -54.39
CA ILE A 516 9.38 18.94 -53.63
C ILE A 516 9.94 19.96 -54.63
N VAL A 517 9.48 21.20 -54.54
CA VAL A 517 9.94 22.31 -55.37
C VAL A 517 10.87 23.19 -54.55
N SER A 518 12.09 23.36 -55.02
CA SER A 518 13.08 24.27 -54.42
C SER A 518 12.85 25.71 -54.87
N SER A 519 13.34 26.70 -54.11
CA SER A 519 13.20 28.13 -54.41
C SER A 519 13.88 28.56 -55.71
N ASP A 520 14.81 27.77 -56.26
CA ASP A 520 15.41 27.95 -57.58
C ASP A 520 14.57 27.32 -58.72
N GLY A 521 13.37 26.81 -58.42
CA GLY A 521 12.44 26.22 -59.39
C GLY A 521 12.70 24.74 -59.72
N LYS A 522 13.72 24.10 -59.13
CA LYS A 522 14.00 22.68 -59.37
C LYS A 522 13.01 21.78 -58.63
N GLN A 523 12.55 20.73 -59.30
CA GLN A 523 11.65 19.74 -58.75
C GLN A 523 12.40 18.45 -58.40
N LYS A 524 12.12 17.88 -57.23
CA LYS A 524 12.57 16.56 -56.81
C LYS A 524 11.34 15.73 -56.46
N VAL A 525 11.16 14.62 -57.17
CA VAL A 525 10.06 13.68 -56.91
C VAL A 525 10.57 12.56 -56.03
N VAL A 526 9.83 12.23 -54.98
CA VAL A 526 10.20 11.24 -53.98
C VAL A 526 9.07 10.23 -53.80
N ASP A 527 9.40 8.96 -53.99
CA ASP A 527 8.52 7.86 -53.61
C ASP A 527 8.55 7.67 -52.08
N PRO A 528 7.40 7.80 -51.39
CA PRO A 528 7.34 7.61 -49.94
C PRO A 528 7.55 6.16 -49.49
N GLY A 529 7.37 5.15 -50.35
CA GLY A 529 7.53 3.74 -49.98
C GLY A 529 6.58 3.29 -48.85
N THR A 530 7.11 2.59 -47.85
CA THR A 530 6.37 2.15 -46.64
C THR A 530 6.35 3.19 -45.51
N ALA A 531 7.07 4.31 -45.65
CA ALA A 531 7.11 5.36 -44.63
C ALA A 531 5.72 6.01 -44.48
N LYS A 532 5.22 6.05 -43.24
CA LYS A 532 4.00 6.76 -42.85
C LYS A 532 4.28 8.23 -42.53
N THR A 533 5.48 8.57 -42.09
CA THR A 533 5.88 9.95 -41.77
C THR A 533 7.20 10.34 -42.43
N ILE A 534 7.24 11.50 -43.09
CA ILE A 534 8.42 11.97 -43.83
C ILE A 534 8.71 13.44 -43.48
N ALA A 535 9.86 13.70 -42.89
CA ALA A 535 10.34 15.06 -42.62
C ALA A 535 11.15 15.61 -43.80
N ILE A 536 10.87 16.83 -44.23
CA ILE A 536 11.61 17.52 -45.29
C ILE A 536 12.25 18.77 -44.70
N THR A 537 13.58 18.82 -44.74
CA THR A 537 14.42 19.85 -44.13
C THR A 537 15.36 20.49 -45.14
N SER A 538 15.66 21.79 -44.98
CA SER A 538 16.65 22.51 -45.77
C SER A 538 17.47 23.49 -44.91
N PRO A 539 18.71 23.84 -45.30
CA PRO A 539 19.58 24.79 -44.60
C PRO A 539 19.01 26.21 -44.45
N ALA A 540 18.08 26.59 -45.33
CA ALA A 540 17.36 27.86 -45.32
C ALA A 540 15.98 27.63 -45.94
N GLY A 541 14.90 28.13 -45.33
CA GLY A 541 13.54 28.01 -45.91
C GLY A 541 12.55 27.25 -45.02
N LYS A 542 11.37 26.94 -45.58
CA LYS A 542 10.27 26.29 -44.88
C LYS A 542 10.55 24.80 -44.66
N GLN A 543 10.17 24.29 -43.49
CA GLN A 543 10.23 22.86 -43.18
C GLN A 543 8.85 22.24 -43.33
N TYR A 544 8.81 20.97 -43.72
CA TYR A 544 7.57 20.25 -43.97
C TYR A 544 7.57 18.87 -43.29
N LEU A 545 6.37 18.40 -42.95
CA LEU A 545 6.12 17.04 -42.48
C LEU A 545 5.00 16.43 -43.31
N VAL A 546 5.27 15.29 -43.94
CA VAL A 546 4.26 14.53 -44.68
C VAL A 546 3.80 13.35 -43.81
N GLU A 547 2.52 13.29 -43.49
CA GLU A 547 1.88 12.21 -42.73
C GLU A 547 0.93 11.43 -43.65
N ARG A 548 1.12 10.11 -43.77
CA ARG A 548 0.30 9.20 -44.57
C ARG A 548 -0.51 8.34 -43.62
N THR A 549 -1.82 8.37 -43.81
CA THR A 549 -2.80 7.57 -43.05
C THR A 549 -3.69 6.81 -44.02
N ASP A 550 -4.50 5.88 -43.49
CA ASP A 550 -5.48 5.13 -44.29
C ASP A 550 -6.55 6.07 -44.92
N LYS A 551 -6.67 7.30 -44.42
CA LYS A 551 -7.57 8.35 -44.95
C LYS A 551 -6.91 9.28 -45.97
N GLY A 552 -5.63 9.08 -46.30
CA GLY A 552 -4.89 9.88 -47.27
C GLY A 552 -3.60 10.51 -46.72
N THR A 553 -2.98 11.35 -47.56
CA THR A 553 -1.70 12.01 -47.25
C THR A 553 -1.90 13.48 -46.87
N SER A 554 -1.27 13.89 -45.78
CA SER A 554 -1.36 15.19 -45.15
C SER A 554 0.01 15.86 -45.17
N ILE A 555 0.08 17.13 -45.60
CA ILE A 555 1.33 17.89 -45.62
C ILE A 555 1.20 19.04 -44.63
N PHE A 556 2.03 19.03 -43.60
CA PHE A 556 2.14 20.11 -42.63
C PHE A 556 3.36 20.97 -42.94
N GLU A 557 3.22 22.25 -42.66
CA GLU A 557 4.23 23.27 -42.86
C GLU A 557 4.63 23.89 -41.51
N ALA A 558 5.93 24.07 -41.29
CA ALA A 558 6.47 24.82 -40.17
C ALA A 558 6.26 26.34 -40.39
N PRO A 559 6.11 27.14 -39.33
CA PRO A 559 6.02 28.58 -39.46
C PRO A 559 7.28 29.12 -40.17
N PRO A 560 7.17 30.27 -40.87
CA PRO A 560 8.34 30.95 -41.41
C PRO A 560 9.39 31.16 -40.31
N ILE A 561 10.68 30.96 -40.63
CA ILE A 561 11.78 31.28 -39.71
C ILE A 561 11.84 32.81 -39.58
N VAL A 562 11.02 33.35 -38.70
CA VAL A 562 11.10 34.76 -38.32
C VAL A 562 12.13 34.84 -37.21
N ASN A 563 13.16 35.68 -37.36
CA ASN A 563 14.09 36.00 -36.29
C ASN A 563 13.30 36.58 -35.11
N GLN A 564 12.93 35.73 -34.15
CA GLN A 564 12.13 36.12 -33.01
C GLN A 564 12.94 35.90 -31.75
N ASP A 565 13.52 36.99 -31.25
CA ASP A 565 14.18 37.04 -29.94
C ASP A 565 13.20 36.76 -28.78
N ARG A 566 11.87 36.71 -29.05
CA ARG A 566 10.81 36.54 -28.04
C ARG A 566 9.61 35.73 -28.57
N THR A 567 9.32 34.59 -27.92
CA THR A 567 8.18 33.70 -28.23
C THR A 567 6.89 34.04 -27.48
N LYS A 568 6.97 34.73 -26.33
CA LYS A 568 5.81 35.10 -25.50
C LYS A 568 5.24 36.48 -25.89
N PRO A 569 3.90 36.68 -25.83
CA PRO A 569 3.25 37.95 -26.14
C PRO A 569 3.42 39.01 -25.04
N THR A 570 3.59 40.25 -25.45
CA THR A 570 3.54 41.46 -24.61
C THR A 570 2.12 41.97 -24.38
N ALA A 571 1.95 42.86 -23.41
CA ALA A 571 0.67 43.55 -23.17
C ALA A 571 0.14 44.24 -24.44
N ASP A 572 0.99 44.94 -25.19
CA ASP A 572 0.62 45.61 -26.43
C ASP A 572 0.22 44.64 -27.56
N GLU A 573 0.89 43.49 -27.64
CA GLU A 573 0.53 42.45 -28.62
C GLU A 573 -0.80 41.77 -28.29
N ARG A 574 -1.20 41.77 -27.01
CA ARG A 574 -2.48 41.24 -26.51
C ARG A 574 -3.64 42.23 -26.64
N SER A 575 -3.36 43.53 -26.50
CA SER A 575 -4.38 44.59 -26.54
C SER A 575 -4.81 44.97 -27.95
N ARG A 576 -3.95 44.74 -28.96
CA ARG A 576 -4.31 44.92 -30.37
C ARG A 576 -5.36 43.90 -30.81
N ASN A 577 -6.42 44.36 -31.48
CA ASN A 577 -7.46 43.49 -32.04
C ASN A 577 -7.30 43.37 -33.56
N LYS A 578 -6.95 42.17 -34.04
CA LYS A 578 -6.81 41.83 -35.47
C LYS A 578 -7.20 40.36 -35.69
N GLY A 579 -8.50 40.12 -35.69
CA GLY A 579 -9.08 38.78 -35.86
C GLY A 579 -8.88 37.86 -34.65
N ARG A 580 -9.53 36.69 -34.70
CA ARG A 580 -9.56 35.73 -33.59
C ARG A 580 -9.34 34.30 -34.10
N VAL A 581 -8.56 33.54 -33.35
CA VAL A 581 -8.40 32.10 -33.51
C VAL A 581 -9.17 31.38 -32.40
N LEU A 582 -10.13 30.54 -32.79
CA LEU A 582 -10.86 29.68 -31.87
C LEU A 582 -10.37 28.24 -32.01
N PHE A 583 -9.80 27.71 -30.93
CA PHE A 583 -9.38 26.31 -30.88
C PHE A 583 -10.59 25.39 -30.65
N ARG A 584 -10.63 24.26 -31.36
CA ARG A 584 -11.69 23.25 -31.30
C ARG A 584 -11.12 21.83 -31.27
N PRO A 585 -11.88 20.86 -30.70
CA PRO A 585 -11.55 19.46 -30.82
C PRO A 585 -11.33 19.04 -32.28
N HIS A 586 -10.26 18.31 -32.56
CA HIS A 586 -10.06 17.73 -33.89
C HIS A 586 -10.75 16.35 -33.95
N PRO A 587 -11.44 15.97 -35.05
CA PRO A 587 -12.13 14.68 -35.15
C PRO A 587 -11.21 13.45 -35.03
N GLN A 588 -9.89 13.64 -35.25
CA GLN A 588 -8.86 12.60 -35.11
C GLN A 588 -7.95 12.84 -33.90
N GLN A 589 -8.34 13.70 -32.96
CA GLN A 589 -7.54 13.89 -31.75
C GLN A 589 -7.51 12.60 -30.93
N LYS A 590 -6.37 12.32 -30.28
CA LYS A 590 -6.14 11.15 -29.44
C LYS A 590 -6.33 11.45 -27.94
N TYR A 591 -6.08 12.69 -27.53
CA TYR A 591 -6.11 13.12 -26.13
C TYR A 591 -7.05 14.31 -25.92
N GLY A 592 -7.24 14.69 -24.67
CA GLY A 592 -8.32 15.60 -24.24
C GLY A 592 -8.13 17.04 -24.68
N ILE A 593 -9.25 17.74 -24.79
CA ILE A 593 -9.31 19.20 -24.91
C ILE A 593 -10.41 19.70 -23.98
N ASP A 594 -10.06 20.59 -23.06
CA ASP A 594 -10.97 21.17 -22.06
C ASP A 594 -11.15 22.65 -22.38
N LEU A 595 -12.25 22.97 -23.05
CA LEU A 595 -12.58 24.33 -23.46
C LEU A 595 -13.64 24.90 -22.52
N PRO A 596 -13.50 26.16 -22.04
CA PRO A 596 -14.48 26.78 -21.17
C PRO A 596 -15.88 26.84 -21.81
N ALA A 597 -16.87 26.32 -21.09
CA ALA A 597 -18.30 26.48 -21.38
C ALA A 597 -18.95 27.49 -20.39
N ALA A 598 -20.15 27.97 -20.70
CA ALA A 598 -20.81 29.01 -19.90
C ALA A 598 -21.18 28.53 -18.48
N GLU A 599 -21.46 27.24 -18.36
CA GLU A 599 -21.80 26.52 -17.15
C GLU A 599 -20.59 26.07 -16.32
N ASP A 600 -19.37 26.19 -16.85
CA ASP A 600 -18.17 25.75 -16.15
C ASP A 600 -17.73 26.76 -15.06
N PRO A 601 -17.21 26.29 -13.92
CA PRO A 601 -16.62 27.15 -12.89
C PRO A 601 -15.43 27.94 -13.46
N PRO A 602 -15.44 29.29 -13.39
CA PRO A 602 -14.36 30.11 -13.94
C PRO A 602 -12.99 29.80 -13.33
N GLY A 603 -12.96 29.35 -12.08
CA GLY A 603 -11.74 28.97 -11.36
C GLY A 603 -10.98 27.77 -11.95
N ASN A 604 -11.58 27.01 -12.88
CA ASN A 604 -10.91 25.92 -13.59
C ASN A 604 -9.95 26.43 -14.70
N TYR A 605 -10.06 27.69 -15.12
CA TYR A 605 -9.34 28.23 -16.26
C TYR A 605 -8.54 29.49 -15.93
N LYS A 606 -7.46 29.71 -16.69
CA LYS A 606 -6.66 30.95 -16.58
C LYS A 606 -7.38 32.07 -17.35
N THR A 607 -7.61 33.20 -16.70
CA THR A 607 -8.11 34.41 -17.36
C THR A 607 -6.97 35.16 -18.06
N ARG A 608 -7.19 35.54 -19.31
CA ARG A 608 -6.25 36.35 -20.13
C ARG A 608 -7.01 37.44 -20.86
N THR A 609 -6.37 38.59 -21.02
CA THR A 609 -6.91 39.66 -21.86
C THR A 609 -6.46 39.44 -23.31
N LEU A 610 -7.42 39.44 -24.23
CA LEU A 610 -7.21 39.40 -25.67
C LEU A 610 -8.13 40.43 -26.32
N ALA A 611 -7.58 41.35 -27.10
CA ALA A 611 -8.34 42.44 -27.74
C ALA A 611 -9.16 43.31 -26.75
N GLY A 612 -8.72 43.42 -25.49
CA GLY A 612 -9.41 44.17 -24.44
C GLY A 612 -10.50 43.38 -23.70
N GLU A 613 -10.80 42.15 -24.12
CA GLU A 613 -11.75 41.25 -23.46
C GLU A 613 -11.04 40.22 -22.59
N ASN A 614 -11.60 39.91 -21.43
CA ASN A 614 -11.12 38.82 -20.58
C ASN A 614 -11.69 37.49 -21.08
N ILE A 615 -10.81 36.63 -21.60
CA ILE A 615 -11.13 35.29 -22.06
C ILE A 615 -10.58 34.25 -21.08
N LEU A 616 -11.31 33.14 -20.93
CA LEU A 616 -10.83 31.95 -20.25
C LEU A 616 -10.03 31.10 -21.25
N VAL A 617 -8.81 30.71 -20.86
CA VAL A 617 -7.91 29.90 -21.69
C VAL A 617 -8.13 28.43 -21.39
N GLY A 618 -8.51 27.67 -22.42
CA GLY A 618 -8.68 26.22 -22.34
C GLY A 618 -7.36 25.44 -22.34
N TRP A 619 -7.51 24.12 -22.26
CA TRP A 619 -6.41 23.17 -22.16
C TRP A 619 -6.45 22.12 -23.25
N LYS A 620 -5.29 21.66 -23.71
CA LYS A 620 -5.12 20.51 -24.61
C LYS A 620 -4.10 19.56 -24.00
N ALA A 621 -4.47 18.30 -23.81
CA ALA A 621 -3.54 17.25 -23.42
C ALA A 621 -2.83 16.66 -24.64
N VAL A 622 -1.57 16.25 -24.48
CA VAL A 622 -0.82 15.42 -25.43
C VAL A 622 0.03 14.43 -24.62
N ALA A 623 0.16 13.17 -24.99
CA ALA A 623 1.06 12.29 -24.23
C ALA A 623 2.54 12.61 -24.53
N GLU A 624 3.41 12.42 -23.54
CA GLU A 624 4.85 12.63 -23.67
C GLU A 624 5.43 11.83 -24.84
N GLY A 625 6.21 12.50 -25.71
CA GLY A 625 6.80 11.87 -26.90
C GLY A 625 5.81 11.48 -28.01
N GLN A 626 4.50 11.73 -27.82
CA GLN A 626 3.46 11.48 -28.81
C GLN A 626 3.06 12.78 -29.51
N THR A 627 2.30 12.64 -30.61
CA THR A 627 1.68 13.77 -31.30
C THR A 627 0.17 13.71 -31.21
N ASP A 628 -0.44 14.90 -31.25
CA ASP A 628 -1.88 15.04 -31.35
C ASP A 628 -2.29 16.25 -32.18
N LYS A 629 -3.56 16.30 -32.56
CA LYS A 629 -4.12 17.30 -33.47
C LYS A 629 -5.10 18.21 -32.75
N ILE A 630 -5.13 19.47 -33.16
CA ILE A 630 -6.14 20.46 -32.74
C ILE A 630 -6.57 21.30 -33.94
N THR A 631 -7.85 21.67 -33.97
CA THR A 631 -8.41 22.54 -35.02
C THR A 631 -8.34 24.00 -34.56
N ALA A 632 -7.94 24.90 -35.45
CA ALA A 632 -7.99 26.34 -35.27
C ALA A 632 -8.91 26.97 -36.32
N LEU A 633 -9.99 27.61 -35.86
CA LEU A 633 -10.92 28.35 -36.71
C LEU A 633 -10.51 29.83 -36.75
N GLU A 634 -10.38 30.37 -37.95
CA GLU A 634 -9.96 31.75 -38.24
C GLU A 634 -11.22 32.64 -38.37
N GLN A 635 -11.29 33.74 -37.59
CA GLN A 635 -12.35 34.75 -37.66
C GLN A 635 -11.74 36.12 -37.91
N ASP A 636 -12.20 36.81 -38.97
CA ASP A 636 -11.74 38.15 -39.34
C ASP A 636 -10.20 38.27 -39.52
N ILE A 637 -9.57 37.17 -39.96
CA ILE A 637 -8.14 37.12 -40.29
C ILE A 637 -7.99 37.15 -41.81
N THR A 638 -7.56 38.29 -42.34
CA THR A 638 -7.23 38.46 -43.77
C THR A 638 -5.73 38.35 -44.07
N ASP A 639 -4.92 38.33 -43.00
CA ASP A 639 -3.45 38.42 -43.03
C ASP A 639 -2.77 37.06 -42.81
N SER A 640 -1.43 37.04 -42.82
CA SER A 640 -0.66 35.80 -42.61
C SER A 640 -0.67 35.35 -41.14
N LEU A 641 -1.38 34.24 -40.88
CA LEU A 641 -1.45 33.53 -39.60
C LEU A 641 -0.34 32.46 -39.50
N TYR A 642 0.32 32.40 -38.34
CA TYR A 642 1.19 31.29 -37.96
C TYR A 642 1.03 30.94 -36.47
N PHE A 643 1.55 29.78 -36.07
CA PHE A 643 1.47 29.29 -34.70
C PHE A 643 2.86 29.12 -34.11
N SER A 644 2.96 29.31 -32.79
CA SER A 644 4.21 29.08 -32.06
C SER A 644 3.93 28.60 -30.64
N MET A 645 4.80 27.75 -30.10
CA MET A 645 4.81 27.44 -28.68
C MET A 645 5.58 28.51 -27.89
N ALA A 646 5.21 28.73 -26.63
CA ALA A 646 5.94 29.61 -25.73
C ALA A 646 7.36 29.09 -25.44
N SER A 647 7.59 27.78 -25.49
CA SER A 647 8.91 27.13 -25.47
C SER A 647 9.77 27.42 -26.71
N GLY A 648 9.16 27.80 -27.83
CA GLY A 648 9.83 27.89 -29.13
C GLY A 648 9.87 26.58 -29.90
N ASN A 649 9.20 25.53 -29.41
CA ASN A 649 9.01 24.30 -30.18
C ASN A 649 8.28 24.59 -31.50
N VAL A 650 8.69 23.88 -32.55
CA VAL A 650 8.13 24.04 -33.89
C VAL A 650 6.69 23.57 -33.88
N VAL A 651 5.77 24.43 -34.30
CA VAL A 651 4.35 24.09 -34.45
C VAL A 651 4.05 23.88 -35.93
N MET A 652 3.80 22.64 -36.31
CA MET A 652 3.45 22.32 -37.69
C MET A 652 1.95 22.57 -37.90
N SER A 653 1.58 23.21 -39.00
CA SER A 653 0.16 23.45 -39.34
C SER A 653 -0.12 23.25 -40.82
N ARG A 654 -1.37 22.93 -41.15
CA ARG A 654 -1.86 22.90 -42.54
C ARG A 654 -3.20 23.60 -42.65
N ARG A 655 -3.46 24.23 -43.80
CA ARG A 655 -4.77 24.81 -44.12
C ARG A 655 -5.68 23.70 -44.67
N GLN A 656 -6.84 23.51 -44.03
CA GLN A 656 -7.86 22.56 -44.49
C GLN A 656 -8.91 23.28 -45.37
N GLU A 657 -9.34 24.46 -44.93
CA GLU A 657 -10.31 25.30 -45.65
C GLU A 657 -9.90 26.78 -45.57
N GLN A 658 -10.66 27.67 -46.23
CA GLN A 658 -10.36 29.11 -46.25
C GLN A 658 -10.26 29.71 -44.84
N ASN A 659 -11.01 29.21 -43.85
CA ASN A 659 -11.03 29.73 -42.48
C ASN A 659 -10.67 28.67 -41.41
N GLN A 660 -10.01 27.57 -41.78
CA GLN A 660 -9.70 26.48 -40.86
C GLN A 660 -8.30 25.92 -41.06
N ARG A 661 -7.56 25.79 -39.95
CA ARG A 661 -6.25 25.13 -39.88
C ARG A 661 -6.26 23.94 -38.94
N GLU A 662 -5.54 22.90 -39.34
CA GLU A 662 -5.18 21.79 -38.47
C GLU A 662 -3.75 22.04 -37.97
N ILE A 663 -3.56 21.86 -36.66
CA ILE A 663 -2.29 22.04 -35.98
C ILE A 663 -1.86 20.71 -35.41
N LEU A 664 -0.60 20.35 -35.65
CA LEU A 664 0.04 19.18 -35.08
C LEU A 664 0.89 19.61 -33.88
N LEU A 665 0.56 19.06 -32.72
CA LEU A 665 1.23 19.30 -31.46
C LEU A 665 2.06 18.07 -31.07
N ALA A 666 3.19 18.31 -30.43
CA ALA A 666 4.04 17.28 -29.85
C ALA A 666 4.00 17.40 -28.31
N GLY A 667 3.96 16.27 -27.63
CA GLY A 667 4.06 16.23 -26.17
C GLY A 667 5.48 16.54 -25.72
N ASN A 668 5.60 17.52 -24.83
CA ASN A 668 6.85 17.88 -24.15
C ASN A 668 7.18 16.83 -23.06
N PRO A 669 8.45 16.65 -22.68
CA PRO A 669 8.82 15.80 -21.55
C PRO A 669 8.31 16.38 -20.20
N HIS A 670 7.95 15.51 -19.25
CA HIS A 670 7.71 15.81 -17.82
C HIS A 670 6.58 16.79 -17.47
N GLU A 671 5.32 16.41 -17.65
CA GLU A 671 4.15 17.17 -17.12
C GLU A 671 4.16 18.68 -17.44
N GLN A 672 4.83 19.08 -18.52
CA GLN A 672 5.08 20.48 -18.83
C GLN A 672 3.85 21.16 -19.44
N GLU A 673 3.53 22.33 -18.91
CA GLU A 673 2.58 23.27 -19.51
C GLU A 673 3.30 24.19 -20.50
N ASP A 674 2.78 24.31 -21.71
CA ASP A 674 3.33 25.18 -22.76
C ASP A 674 2.18 25.87 -23.50
N ALA A 675 2.30 27.17 -23.73
CA ALA A 675 1.22 27.93 -24.35
C ALA A 675 1.37 27.91 -25.88
N LEU A 676 0.30 27.54 -26.58
CA LEU A 676 0.18 27.65 -28.01
C LEU A 676 -0.45 28.99 -28.36
N TYR A 677 0.27 29.79 -29.15
CA TYR A 677 -0.17 31.10 -29.62
C TYR A 677 -0.49 31.08 -31.12
N GLY A 678 -1.62 31.68 -31.49
CA GLY A 678 -1.92 32.06 -32.88
C GLY A 678 -1.55 33.51 -33.13
N TRP A 679 -0.72 33.76 -34.13
CA TRP A 679 -0.15 35.08 -34.43
C TRP A 679 -0.55 35.57 -35.82
N VAL A 680 -1.11 36.78 -35.86
CA VAL A 680 -1.37 37.49 -37.11
C VAL A 680 -0.24 38.48 -37.37
N THR A 681 0.32 38.46 -38.58
CA THR A 681 1.37 39.41 -38.98
C THR A 681 0.96 40.31 -40.14
N GLU A 682 1.25 41.60 -39.99
CA GLU A 682 0.99 42.67 -40.97
C GLU A 682 2.27 43.50 -41.21
N GLU A 683 2.26 44.36 -42.23
CA GLU A 683 3.35 45.33 -42.45
C GLU A 683 3.37 46.37 -41.33
N ASN A 684 4.55 46.68 -40.83
CA ASN A 684 4.67 47.74 -39.84
C ASN A 684 4.43 49.10 -40.53
N PRO A 685 3.43 49.88 -40.08
CA PRO A 685 3.09 51.18 -40.70
C PRO A 685 4.24 52.19 -40.69
N THR A 686 5.20 52.02 -39.79
CA THR A 686 6.34 52.94 -39.58
C THR A 686 7.66 52.43 -40.15
N ASP A 687 7.74 51.17 -40.55
CA ASP A 687 8.96 50.54 -41.07
C ASP A 687 8.59 49.35 -41.95
N SER A 688 8.49 49.58 -43.26
CA SER A 688 8.07 48.58 -44.25
C SER A 688 8.98 47.33 -44.30
N ALA A 689 10.21 47.41 -43.76
CA ALA A 689 11.12 46.27 -43.66
C ALA A 689 10.83 45.38 -42.45
N LYS A 690 9.93 45.77 -41.54
CA LYS A 690 9.53 45.00 -40.35
C LYS A 690 8.07 44.56 -40.44
N ARG A 691 7.79 43.35 -39.95
CA ARG A 691 6.43 42.86 -39.74
C ARG A 691 6.01 43.14 -38.31
N ARG A 692 4.79 43.66 -38.11
CA ARG A 692 4.16 43.78 -36.79
C ARG A 692 3.33 42.52 -36.53
N ARG A 693 3.35 42.00 -35.30
CA ARG A 693 2.53 40.85 -34.89
C ARG A 693 1.50 41.22 -33.83
N THR A 694 0.38 40.51 -33.85
CA THR A 694 -0.73 40.62 -32.91
C THR A 694 -1.19 39.22 -32.50
N LEU A 695 -1.52 39.04 -31.22
CA LEU A 695 -2.02 37.76 -30.71
C LEU A 695 -3.48 37.60 -31.13
N ALA A 696 -3.82 36.48 -31.77
CA ALA A 696 -5.18 36.17 -32.22
C ALA A 696 -5.83 35.01 -31.44
N GLY A 697 -5.05 34.18 -30.75
CA GLY A 697 -5.59 33.12 -29.89
C GLY A 697 -4.54 32.50 -28.98
N GLU A 698 -4.99 31.94 -27.86
CA GLU A 698 -4.16 31.27 -26.85
C GLU A 698 -4.87 30.02 -26.33
N ILE A 699 -4.16 28.90 -26.24
CA ILE A 699 -4.57 27.68 -25.51
C ILE A 699 -3.35 27.11 -24.79
N THR A 700 -3.54 26.48 -23.63
CA THR A 700 -2.44 25.82 -22.92
C THR A 700 -2.37 24.34 -23.29
N VAL A 701 -1.20 23.88 -23.72
CA VAL A 701 -0.92 22.47 -23.98
C VAL A 701 -0.23 21.89 -22.75
N VAL A 702 -0.76 20.79 -22.22
CA VAL A 702 -0.14 20.03 -21.12
C VAL A 702 0.25 18.66 -21.64
N SER A 703 1.44 18.20 -21.25
CA SER A 703 1.93 16.88 -21.66
C SER A 703 1.83 15.89 -20.52
N TYR A 704 1.31 14.68 -20.73
CA TYR A 704 1.20 13.68 -19.65
C TYR A 704 1.89 12.36 -20.00
N PRO A 705 2.49 11.65 -19.03
CA PRO A 705 2.98 10.31 -19.28
C PRO A 705 1.82 9.37 -19.60
N LEU A 706 2.01 8.47 -20.56
CA LEU A 706 1.01 7.49 -20.93
C LEU A 706 0.91 6.41 -19.84
N LYS A 707 -0.28 6.19 -19.29
CA LYS A 707 -0.53 5.14 -18.28
C LYS A 707 -1.40 4.02 -18.82
N TYR A 708 -1.15 2.82 -18.34
CA TYR A 708 -1.92 1.62 -18.67
C TYR A 708 -2.62 1.08 -17.42
N GLN A 709 -3.91 0.78 -17.52
CA GLN A 709 -4.72 0.19 -16.46
C GLN A 709 -5.38 -1.10 -16.93
N GLU A 710 -5.36 -2.14 -16.10
CA GLU A 710 -6.03 -3.41 -16.38
C GLU A 710 -7.28 -3.56 -15.50
N VAL A 711 -8.41 -3.84 -16.14
CA VAL A 711 -9.72 -4.07 -15.50
C VAL A 711 -10.22 -5.46 -15.85
N ILE A 712 -10.60 -6.23 -14.84
CA ILE A 712 -11.13 -7.58 -14.96
C ILE A 712 -12.61 -7.55 -14.59
N LEU A 713 -13.47 -7.85 -15.56
CA LEU A 713 -14.91 -7.97 -15.39
C LEU A 713 -15.25 -9.38 -14.91
N VAL A 714 -15.94 -9.47 -13.78
CA VAL A 714 -16.24 -10.72 -13.09
C VAL A 714 -17.76 -10.90 -12.96
N PRO A 715 -18.41 -11.66 -13.84
CA PRO A 715 -19.82 -11.96 -13.70
C PRO A 715 -20.11 -12.83 -12.48
N VAL A 716 -21.08 -12.46 -11.66
CA VAL A 716 -21.44 -13.19 -10.44
C VAL A 716 -22.79 -13.88 -10.62
N ASN A 717 -22.93 -15.11 -10.13
CA ASN A 717 -24.20 -15.86 -10.13
C ASN A 717 -24.84 -15.99 -11.52
N ARG A 718 -24.01 -16.23 -12.55
CA ARG A 718 -24.42 -16.34 -13.97
C ARG A 718 -25.07 -15.08 -14.53
N THR A 719 -24.79 -13.93 -13.94
CA THR A 719 -25.16 -12.62 -14.53
C THR A 719 -24.58 -12.51 -15.92
N ARG A 720 -25.34 -11.98 -16.88
CA ARG A 720 -24.84 -11.73 -18.23
C ARG A 720 -23.69 -10.71 -18.17
N GLY A 721 -22.54 -11.07 -18.73
CA GLY A 721 -21.36 -10.21 -18.79
C GLY A 721 -21.50 -9.02 -19.75
N ILE A 722 -20.43 -8.22 -19.83
CA ILE A 722 -20.21 -7.13 -20.80
C ILE A 722 -19.10 -7.58 -21.76
N ASP A 723 -19.18 -7.18 -23.03
CA ASP A 723 -18.09 -7.41 -23.98
C ASP A 723 -16.84 -6.61 -23.55
N PRO A 724 -15.71 -7.28 -23.23
CA PRO A 724 -14.50 -6.61 -22.79
C PRO A 724 -13.93 -5.65 -23.86
N ASN A 725 -14.07 -5.92 -25.16
CA ASN A 725 -13.57 -5.02 -26.20
C ASN A 725 -14.39 -3.72 -26.23
N ARG A 726 -15.72 -3.84 -26.18
CA ARG A 726 -16.61 -2.68 -26.13
C ARG A 726 -16.38 -1.85 -24.86
N ALA A 727 -16.15 -2.52 -23.72
CA ALA A 727 -15.77 -1.84 -22.48
C ALA A 727 -14.43 -1.11 -22.59
N ALA A 728 -13.41 -1.74 -23.19
CA ALA A 728 -12.12 -1.10 -23.42
C ALA A 728 -12.25 0.11 -24.36
N GLU A 729 -12.99 -0.02 -25.47
CA GLU A 729 -13.24 1.09 -26.41
C GLU A 729 -13.92 2.28 -25.71
N TYR A 730 -14.97 2.01 -24.92
CA TYR A 730 -15.70 3.06 -24.20
C TYR A 730 -14.82 3.74 -23.14
N LEU A 731 -14.13 2.97 -22.29
CA LEU A 731 -13.21 3.52 -21.28
C LEU A 731 -12.08 4.34 -21.92
N ASN A 732 -11.50 3.85 -23.02
CA ASN A 732 -10.45 4.55 -23.75
C ASN A 732 -10.97 5.81 -24.45
N SER A 733 -12.25 5.87 -24.85
CA SER A 733 -12.84 7.11 -25.38
C SER A 733 -12.92 8.23 -24.33
N ILE A 734 -12.94 7.87 -23.04
CA ILE A 734 -13.05 8.81 -21.92
C ILE A 734 -11.66 9.14 -21.36
N TYR A 735 -10.94 8.13 -20.87
CA TYR A 735 -9.73 8.31 -20.08
C TYR A 735 -8.47 8.61 -20.90
N SER A 736 -8.52 8.43 -22.23
CA SER A 736 -7.49 8.97 -23.12
C SER A 736 -7.42 10.49 -23.07
N GLN A 737 -8.48 11.17 -22.62
CA GLN A 737 -8.45 12.62 -22.38
C GLN A 737 -7.28 13.02 -21.47
N ALA A 738 -6.97 12.18 -20.48
CA ALA A 738 -5.89 12.34 -19.53
C ALA A 738 -4.71 11.39 -19.79
N ALA A 739 -4.50 10.94 -21.03
CA ALA A 739 -3.42 10.01 -21.41
C ALA A 739 -3.40 8.66 -20.63
N VAL A 740 -4.57 8.11 -20.33
CA VAL A 740 -4.70 6.76 -19.75
C VAL A 740 -5.33 5.81 -20.76
N GLN A 741 -4.80 4.59 -20.83
CA GLN A 741 -5.31 3.50 -21.66
C GLN A 741 -5.72 2.30 -20.80
N PHE A 742 -6.92 1.80 -21.04
CA PHE A 742 -7.50 0.63 -20.39
C PHE A 742 -7.38 -0.61 -21.27
N ARG A 743 -6.95 -1.70 -20.63
CA ARG A 743 -7.13 -3.06 -21.11
C ARG A 743 -8.20 -3.71 -20.27
N VAL A 744 -9.23 -4.26 -20.91
CA VAL A 744 -10.33 -4.94 -20.20
C VAL A 744 -10.29 -6.42 -20.53
N LEU A 745 -10.37 -7.24 -19.48
CA LEU A 745 -10.46 -8.69 -19.54
C LEU A 745 -11.79 -9.11 -18.91
N ALA A 746 -12.34 -10.24 -19.33
CA ALA A 746 -13.49 -10.86 -18.69
C ALA A 746 -13.16 -12.30 -18.31
N VAL A 747 -13.70 -12.75 -17.19
CA VAL A 747 -13.53 -14.12 -16.68
C VAL A 747 -14.88 -14.84 -16.64
N ASP A 748 -14.82 -16.16 -16.49
CA ASP A 748 -16.01 -16.99 -16.30
C ASP A 748 -16.77 -16.58 -15.03
N SER A 749 -18.09 -16.80 -15.06
CA SER A 749 -18.92 -16.44 -13.92
C SER A 749 -18.61 -17.31 -12.70
N PHE A 750 -18.46 -16.68 -11.53
CA PHE A 750 -18.34 -17.39 -10.26
C PHE A 750 -19.63 -17.29 -9.44
N SER A 751 -19.86 -18.28 -8.56
CA SER A 751 -21.05 -18.36 -7.72
C SER A 751 -20.75 -18.01 -6.27
N VAL A 752 -21.65 -17.25 -5.66
CA VAL A 752 -21.61 -16.86 -4.24
C VAL A 752 -23.03 -16.81 -3.71
N SER A 753 -23.25 -17.38 -2.52
CA SER A 753 -24.55 -17.34 -1.85
C SER A 753 -24.77 -15.95 -1.27
N LEU A 754 -25.79 -15.26 -1.79
CA LEU A 754 -26.28 -13.99 -1.28
C LEU A 754 -27.48 -14.23 -0.34
N ASN A 755 -27.71 -13.30 0.58
CA ASN A 755 -28.78 -13.30 1.58
C ASN A 755 -30.16 -13.21 0.92
N ASP A 756 -30.29 -12.41 -0.14
CA ASP A 756 -31.50 -12.36 -0.94
C ASP A 756 -31.58 -13.54 -1.90
N LYS A 757 -32.66 -14.33 -1.76
CA LYS A 757 -32.91 -15.51 -2.58
C LYS A 757 -33.22 -15.17 -4.05
N SER A 758 -33.51 -13.90 -4.36
CA SER A 758 -33.66 -13.45 -5.76
C SER A 758 -32.32 -13.16 -6.44
N GLY A 759 -31.20 -13.21 -5.70
CA GLY A 759 -29.85 -13.01 -6.22
C GLY A 759 -29.41 -11.55 -6.32
N ARG A 760 -30.14 -10.61 -5.69
CA ARG A 760 -29.71 -9.22 -5.54
C ARG A 760 -28.72 -9.11 -4.39
N LEU A 761 -27.77 -8.18 -4.52
CA LEU A 761 -26.81 -7.90 -3.47
C LEU A 761 -27.38 -6.92 -2.45
N ASP A 762 -27.38 -7.30 -1.19
CA ASP A 762 -27.68 -6.46 -0.04
C ASP A 762 -26.49 -5.54 0.26
N ASN A 763 -26.78 -4.26 0.17
CA ASN A 763 -25.84 -3.17 0.40
C ASN A 763 -26.41 -2.11 1.34
N THR A 764 -27.46 -2.47 2.08
CA THR A 764 -28.23 -1.58 2.96
C THR A 764 -27.57 -1.37 4.32
N ASP A 765 -26.63 -2.22 4.69
CA ASP A 765 -25.84 -2.23 5.93
C ASP A 765 -24.57 -1.34 5.87
N ARG A 766 -24.35 -0.62 4.77
CA ARG A 766 -23.17 0.25 4.63
C ARG A 766 -23.27 1.46 5.55
N ASN A 767 -22.38 1.50 6.53
CA ASN A 767 -22.25 2.63 7.46
C ASN A 767 -21.71 3.92 6.79
N ASN A 768 -20.98 3.82 5.66
CA ASN A 768 -20.39 4.94 4.91
C ASN A 768 -20.01 4.49 3.47
N ARG A 769 -20.04 5.42 2.49
CA ARG A 769 -19.62 5.24 1.08
C ARG A 769 -18.11 4.98 0.85
N MET A 770 -17.30 4.91 1.91
CA MET A 770 -15.86 4.59 1.86
C MET A 770 -15.54 3.12 2.18
N ASP A 771 -16.54 2.33 2.58
CA ASP A 771 -16.39 0.91 2.92
C ASP A 771 -17.37 0.02 2.13
N TYR A 772 -17.08 -1.27 2.09
CA TYR A 772 -17.94 -2.29 1.48
C TYR A 772 -19.01 -2.77 2.48
N SER A 773 -20.21 -3.12 1.98
CA SER A 773 -21.17 -3.89 2.78
C SER A 773 -20.60 -5.23 3.21
N ASP A 774 -21.18 -5.87 4.22
CA ASP A 774 -20.78 -7.21 4.63
C ASP A 774 -20.95 -8.22 3.50
N GLU A 775 -21.97 -8.04 2.66
CA GLU A 775 -22.17 -8.91 1.50
C GLU A 775 -21.19 -8.61 0.35
N MET A 776 -20.85 -7.34 0.09
CA MET A 776 -19.74 -7.01 -0.84
C MET A 776 -18.41 -7.61 -0.35
N LYS A 777 -18.13 -7.53 0.96
CA LYS A 777 -16.97 -8.19 1.59
C LYS A 777 -17.02 -9.70 1.42
N LEU A 778 -18.20 -10.31 1.50
CA LEU A 778 -18.39 -11.73 1.23
C LEU A 778 -18.06 -12.09 -0.23
N VAL A 779 -18.53 -11.32 -1.20
CA VAL A 779 -18.22 -11.50 -2.64
C VAL A 779 -16.72 -11.40 -2.87
N ILE A 780 -16.07 -10.35 -2.36
CA ILE A 780 -14.61 -10.14 -2.49
C ILE A 780 -13.83 -11.29 -1.83
N ARG A 781 -14.17 -11.69 -0.60
CA ARG A 781 -13.49 -12.79 0.10
C ARG A 781 -13.68 -14.12 -0.63
N SER A 782 -14.87 -14.36 -1.18
CA SER A 782 -15.18 -15.57 -1.95
C SER A 782 -14.38 -15.62 -3.25
N TRP A 783 -14.25 -14.49 -3.95
CA TRP A 783 -13.39 -14.39 -5.14
C TRP A 783 -11.92 -14.71 -4.80
N LYS A 784 -11.37 -14.02 -3.79
CA LYS A 784 -9.97 -14.19 -3.36
C LYS A 784 -9.63 -15.60 -2.87
N LYS A 785 -10.60 -16.33 -2.31
CA LYS A 785 -10.40 -17.71 -1.83
C LYS A 785 -10.38 -18.73 -2.97
N ASN A 786 -11.17 -18.50 -4.02
CA ASN A 786 -11.41 -19.50 -5.06
C ASN A 786 -10.60 -19.26 -6.35
N VAL A 787 -9.98 -18.08 -6.49
CA VAL A 787 -9.25 -17.69 -7.70
C VAL A 787 -7.90 -17.08 -7.34
N LEU A 788 -6.86 -17.46 -8.10
CA LEU A 788 -5.58 -16.77 -8.07
C LEU A 788 -5.75 -15.39 -8.72
N TYR A 789 -5.75 -14.34 -7.91
CA TYR A 789 -6.01 -12.96 -8.34
C TYR A 789 -4.72 -12.12 -8.33
N ASP A 790 -4.64 -11.14 -9.23
CA ASP A 790 -3.57 -10.14 -9.25
C ASP A 790 -3.92 -8.99 -8.29
N PRO A 791 -3.14 -8.76 -7.22
CA PRO A 791 -3.41 -7.67 -6.28
C PRO A 791 -3.26 -6.26 -6.89
N GLN A 792 -2.64 -6.14 -8.06
CA GLN A 792 -2.49 -4.88 -8.80
C GLN A 792 -3.60 -4.64 -9.84
N ALA A 793 -4.38 -5.66 -10.22
CA ALA A 793 -5.48 -5.50 -11.15
C ALA A 793 -6.73 -4.88 -10.48
N CYS A 794 -7.58 -4.25 -11.29
CA CYS A 794 -8.89 -3.75 -10.85
C CYS A 794 -9.97 -4.78 -11.19
N TYR A 795 -10.83 -5.14 -10.23
CA TYR A 795 -11.90 -6.12 -10.41
C TYR A 795 -13.27 -5.44 -10.31
N MET A 796 -14.11 -5.66 -11.32
CA MET A 796 -15.49 -5.19 -11.34
C MET A 796 -16.44 -6.38 -11.31
N PHE A 797 -17.18 -6.54 -10.22
CA PHE A 797 -18.15 -7.63 -10.04
C PHE A 797 -19.49 -7.25 -10.65
N LEU A 798 -19.98 -8.02 -11.62
CA LEU A 798 -21.25 -7.77 -12.29
C LEU A 798 -22.33 -8.66 -11.67
N LEU A 799 -23.35 -8.05 -11.08
CA LEU A 799 -24.47 -8.75 -10.44
C LEU A 799 -25.81 -8.41 -11.11
N GLY A 800 -26.79 -9.31 -10.93
CA GLY A 800 -28.13 -9.14 -11.50
C GLY A 800 -28.83 -7.88 -10.99
N GLY A 801 -28.58 -7.49 -9.74
CA GLY A 801 -29.06 -6.24 -9.15
C GLY A 801 -28.59 -6.02 -7.72
N SER A 802 -28.94 -4.87 -7.16
CA SER A 802 -28.75 -4.51 -5.74
C SER A 802 -30.11 -4.43 -5.05
N VAL A 803 -30.22 -4.72 -3.75
CA VAL A 803 -31.44 -4.51 -2.93
C VAL A 803 -31.90 -3.04 -2.96
N ASP A 804 -30.97 -2.09 -3.01
CA ASP A 804 -31.28 -0.70 -3.38
C ASP A 804 -31.44 -0.60 -4.92
N PRO A 805 -32.67 -0.43 -5.44
CA PRO A 805 -32.90 -0.39 -6.88
C PRO A 805 -32.36 0.89 -7.54
N THR A 806 -32.02 1.92 -6.77
CA THR A 806 -31.51 3.20 -7.30
C THR A 806 -30.01 3.17 -7.56
N GLU A 807 -29.32 2.14 -7.07
CA GLU A 807 -27.88 2.03 -7.19
C GLU A 807 -27.47 1.28 -8.44
N ALA A 808 -26.79 1.99 -9.33
CA ALA A 808 -26.33 1.47 -10.61
C ALA A 808 -25.00 0.70 -10.49
N GLY A 809 -24.13 1.15 -9.60
CA GLY A 809 -22.81 0.61 -9.34
C GLY A 809 -22.24 1.18 -8.05
N TYR A 810 -21.12 0.63 -7.63
CA TYR A 810 -20.43 1.10 -6.45
C TYR A 810 -18.95 0.72 -6.44
N MET A 811 -18.09 1.71 -6.22
CA MET A 811 -16.68 1.51 -5.98
C MET A 811 -16.15 2.58 -5.01
N PRO A 812 -15.65 2.20 -3.81
CA PRO A 812 -15.13 3.18 -2.87
C PRO A 812 -13.86 3.86 -3.40
N LEU A 813 -13.65 5.12 -2.99
CA LEU A 813 -12.50 5.92 -3.44
C LEU A 813 -11.17 5.22 -3.16
N GLY A 814 -10.31 5.13 -4.19
CA GLY A 814 -8.97 4.56 -4.06
C GLY A 814 -8.92 3.04 -3.93
N ARG A 815 -10.05 2.34 -4.15
CA ARG A 815 -10.11 0.87 -4.08
C ARG A 815 -9.99 0.24 -5.46
N ARG A 816 -9.70 -1.08 -5.48
CA ARG A 816 -9.54 -1.90 -6.70
C ARG A 816 -10.64 -2.94 -6.91
N PHE A 817 -11.64 -2.99 -6.03
CA PHE A 817 -12.81 -3.86 -6.18
C PHE A 817 -14.06 -2.98 -6.29
N GLY A 818 -14.79 -3.09 -7.39
CA GLY A 818 -16.04 -2.39 -7.63
C GLY A 818 -17.16 -3.36 -7.98
N PHE A 819 -18.38 -2.86 -7.95
CA PHE A 819 -19.61 -3.60 -8.17
C PHE A 819 -20.46 -2.88 -9.22
N LEU A 820 -21.05 -3.63 -10.14
CA LEU A 820 -21.96 -3.14 -11.16
C LEU A 820 -23.26 -3.92 -11.06
N PHE A 821 -24.38 -3.20 -11.07
CA PHE A 821 -25.71 -3.77 -10.93
C PHE A 821 -26.47 -3.62 -12.22
N ARG A 822 -26.92 -4.76 -12.77
CA ARG A 822 -27.58 -4.75 -14.07
C ARG A 822 -28.93 -4.06 -14.02
N ASN A 823 -29.73 -4.17 -12.95
CA ASN A 823 -30.92 -3.36 -12.61
C ASN A 823 -31.77 -2.84 -13.81
N ASN A 824 -31.93 -3.65 -14.87
CA ASN A 824 -32.54 -3.29 -16.17
C ASN A 824 -31.87 -2.15 -16.98
N GLN A 825 -30.64 -1.78 -16.66
CA GLN A 825 -29.81 -0.88 -17.48
C GLN A 825 -29.58 -1.44 -18.88
N SER A 826 -29.56 -0.53 -19.86
CA SER A 826 -29.01 -0.78 -21.18
C SER A 826 -27.49 -1.02 -21.09
N GLU A 827 -26.93 -1.58 -22.16
CA GLU A 827 -25.48 -1.84 -22.20
C GLU A 827 -24.65 -0.55 -22.16
N GLU A 828 -25.19 0.56 -22.69
CA GLU A 828 -24.51 1.87 -22.67
C GLU A 828 -24.52 2.50 -21.28
N GLU A 829 -25.63 2.41 -20.54
CA GLU A 829 -25.71 2.86 -19.15
C GLU A 829 -24.77 2.07 -18.24
N LEU A 830 -24.66 0.77 -18.47
CA LEU A 830 -23.76 -0.09 -17.69
C LEU A 830 -22.28 0.22 -17.98
N LEU A 831 -21.94 0.56 -19.23
CA LEU A 831 -20.61 1.02 -19.62
C LEU A 831 -20.26 2.40 -19.03
N HIS A 832 -21.23 3.32 -19.00
CA HIS A 832 -21.08 4.61 -18.34
C HIS A 832 -20.85 4.44 -16.84
N THR A 833 -21.67 3.60 -16.19
CA THR A 833 -21.51 3.26 -14.77
C THR A 833 -20.14 2.65 -14.50
N LEU A 834 -19.67 1.71 -15.32
CA LEU A 834 -18.31 1.17 -15.23
C LEU A 834 -17.25 2.26 -15.25
N ALA A 835 -17.34 3.20 -16.20
CA ALA A 835 -16.38 4.30 -16.30
C ALA A 835 -16.44 5.22 -15.08
N HIS A 836 -17.64 5.52 -14.59
CA HIS A 836 -17.87 6.36 -13.40
C HIS A 836 -17.27 5.74 -12.14
N GLU A 837 -17.57 4.46 -11.87
CA GLU A 837 -17.06 3.75 -10.70
C GLU A 837 -15.54 3.61 -10.72
N LEU A 838 -14.94 3.35 -11.89
CA LEU A 838 -13.48 3.34 -12.03
C LEU A 838 -12.86 4.72 -11.74
N GLY A 839 -13.59 5.81 -12.00
CA GLY A 839 -13.20 7.17 -11.67
C GLY A 839 -13.01 7.34 -10.15
N HIS A 840 -13.95 6.81 -9.36
CA HIS A 840 -13.84 6.75 -7.91
C HIS A 840 -12.68 5.84 -7.47
N GLY A 841 -12.67 4.58 -7.92
CA GLY A 841 -11.73 3.57 -7.44
C GLY A 841 -10.28 3.85 -7.81
N LEU A 842 -9.97 3.95 -9.10
CA LEU A 842 -8.58 4.05 -9.58
C LEU A 842 -8.00 5.46 -9.46
N PHE A 843 -8.85 6.48 -9.55
CA PHE A 843 -8.40 7.87 -9.68
C PHE A 843 -8.88 8.79 -8.56
N THR A 844 -9.62 8.27 -7.58
CA THR A 844 -10.14 9.04 -6.43
C THR A 844 -10.95 10.28 -6.86
N LEU A 845 -11.55 10.24 -8.05
CA LEU A 845 -12.37 11.34 -8.54
C LEU A 845 -13.64 11.43 -7.72
N ARG A 846 -14.08 12.65 -7.47
CA ARG A 846 -15.28 12.96 -6.71
C ARG A 846 -16.40 13.36 -7.64
N HIS A 847 -17.64 13.16 -7.18
CA HIS A 847 -18.79 13.72 -7.85
C HIS A 847 -18.65 15.24 -8.05
N THR A 848 -19.10 15.78 -9.18
CA THR A 848 -19.02 17.23 -9.44
C THR A 848 -19.82 18.06 -8.43
N PHE A 849 -20.90 17.49 -7.89
CA PHE A 849 -21.75 18.07 -6.84
C PHE A 849 -21.29 17.72 -5.42
N SER A 850 -20.10 17.15 -5.24
CA SER A 850 -19.53 16.98 -3.91
C SER A 850 -18.96 18.31 -3.43
N THR A 851 -19.32 18.73 -2.21
CA THR A 851 -18.73 19.88 -1.50
C THR A 851 -17.24 19.67 -1.19
N SER A 852 -16.79 18.41 -1.20
CA SER A 852 -15.37 18.05 -1.08
C SER A 852 -14.65 18.01 -2.43
N ASN A 853 -15.35 18.28 -3.55
CA ASN A 853 -14.70 18.47 -4.84
C ASN A 853 -14.05 19.86 -4.92
N ARG A 854 -12.97 19.98 -5.72
CA ARG A 854 -12.24 21.24 -5.92
C ARG A 854 -13.15 22.35 -6.46
N PHE A 855 -14.15 21.99 -7.28
CA PHE A 855 -15.16 22.89 -7.78
C PHE A 855 -16.53 22.21 -7.73
N TYR A 856 -17.43 22.73 -6.88
CA TYR A 856 -18.81 22.26 -6.78
C TYR A 856 -19.63 22.66 -8.01
N GLN A 857 -20.38 21.72 -8.59
CA GLN A 857 -21.35 21.93 -9.67
C GLN A 857 -22.60 21.09 -9.42
N PRO A 858 -23.83 21.61 -9.60
CA PRO A 858 -25.07 20.84 -9.35
C PRO A 858 -25.24 19.61 -10.26
N THR A 859 -25.96 18.61 -9.77
CA THR A 859 -26.24 17.32 -10.44
C THR A 859 -26.87 17.45 -11.84
N SER A 860 -27.66 18.51 -12.08
CA SER A 860 -28.47 18.68 -13.30
C SER A 860 -27.77 19.43 -14.45
N VAL A 861 -26.49 19.79 -14.30
CA VAL A 861 -25.89 20.88 -15.10
C VAL A 861 -24.67 20.47 -15.94
N THR A 862 -24.17 19.22 -15.85
CA THR A 862 -22.82 18.94 -16.37
C THR A 862 -22.78 17.79 -17.38
N THR A 863 -21.93 17.94 -18.39
CA THR A 863 -21.51 16.86 -19.31
C THR A 863 -20.36 16.01 -18.74
N ASN A 864 -20.05 16.17 -17.45
CA ASN A 864 -18.91 15.53 -16.78
C ASN A 864 -19.19 14.07 -16.44
N LEU A 865 -18.17 13.22 -16.54
CA LEU A 865 -18.25 11.80 -16.17
C LEU A 865 -18.70 11.60 -14.73
N MET A 866 -18.20 12.42 -13.79
CA MET A 866 -18.48 12.31 -12.35
C MET A 866 -19.79 13.01 -11.96
N SER A 867 -20.74 13.10 -12.88
CA SER A 867 -22.10 13.56 -12.61
C SER A 867 -23.10 12.46 -12.90
N TYR A 868 -24.36 12.62 -12.47
CA TYR A 868 -25.43 11.67 -12.79
C TYR A 868 -26.03 11.91 -14.20
N GLY A 869 -25.21 12.37 -15.14
CA GLY A 869 -25.60 12.63 -16.51
C GLY A 869 -25.82 11.36 -17.33
N PRO A 870 -26.44 11.46 -18.52
CA PRO A 870 -26.63 10.33 -19.43
C PRO A 870 -25.28 9.76 -19.92
N PRO A 871 -25.26 8.58 -20.59
CA PRO A 871 -24.04 7.95 -21.12
C PRO A 871 -23.16 8.81 -22.04
N SER A 872 -23.69 9.91 -22.59
CA SER A 872 -22.94 10.91 -23.36
C SER A 872 -22.11 11.88 -22.50
N SER A 873 -22.29 11.87 -21.18
CA SER A 873 -21.60 12.73 -20.22
C SER A 873 -20.23 12.14 -19.91
N THR A 874 -19.28 12.37 -20.79
CA THR A 874 -17.95 11.75 -20.79
C THR A 874 -16.81 12.75 -20.57
N ARG A 875 -17.13 14.03 -20.36
CA ARG A 875 -16.14 15.10 -20.25
C ARG A 875 -15.34 14.96 -18.94
N LEU A 876 -14.04 15.17 -19.03
CA LEU A 876 -13.15 15.33 -17.88
C LEU A 876 -12.51 16.72 -17.93
N TYR A 877 -12.56 17.46 -16.83
CA TYR A 877 -11.92 18.76 -16.71
C TYR A 877 -10.41 18.61 -16.51
N LYS A 878 -9.64 19.66 -16.81
CA LYS A 878 -8.19 19.66 -16.64
C LYS A 878 -7.73 19.24 -15.24
N TYR A 879 -8.37 19.73 -14.18
CA TYR A 879 -7.99 19.33 -12.83
C TYR A 879 -8.22 17.83 -12.55
N GLN A 880 -9.20 17.22 -13.23
CA GLN A 880 -9.43 15.77 -13.14
C GLN A 880 -8.36 15.01 -13.93
N TRP A 881 -7.86 15.57 -15.05
CA TRP A 881 -6.68 15.01 -15.73
C TRP A 881 -5.46 15.00 -14.80
N ASP A 882 -5.20 16.12 -14.10
CA ASP A 882 -4.13 16.22 -13.10
C ASP A 882 -4.31 15.14 -12.00
N GLN A 883 -5.54 14.93 -11.51
CA GLN A 883 -5.85 13.92 -10.49
C GLN A 883 -5.73 12.48 -11.01
N ILE A 884 -6.11 12.20 -12.26
CA ILE A 884 -5.91 10.89 -12.89
C ILE A 884 -4.40 10.59 -13.03
N GLN A 885 -3.61 11.61 -13.34
CA GLN A 885 -2.16 11.51 -13.47
C GLN A 885 -1.44 11.45 -12.13
N ASN A 886 -1.99 12.04 -11.09
CA ASN A 886 -1.44 11.97 -9.74
C ASN A 886 -2.57 11.79 -8.71
N PRO A 887 -3.17 10.58 -8.62
CA PRO A 887 -4.28 10.35 -7.72
C PRO A 887 -3.76 10.47 -6.28
N SER A 888 -4.49 11.19 -5.45
CA SER A 888 -4.15 11.32 -4.03
C SER A 888 -4.06 9.92 -3.43
N LEU A 889 -2.92 9.59 -2.81
CA LEU A 889 -2.80 8.40 -1.98
C LEU A 889 -3.93 8.44 -0.96
N ALA A 890 -4.84 7.46 -1.02
CA ALA A 890 -5.92 7.25 -0.05
C ALA A 890 -5.37 6.79 1.33
N LEU A 891 -4.25 7.37 1.78
CA LEU A 891 -3.64 7.19 3.10
C LEU A 891 -4.56 7.71 4.23
N PHE A 892 -5.63 8.44 3.88
CA PHE A 892 -6.58 9.05 4.82
C PHE A 892 -8.06 8.90 4.41
N SER A 893 -8.45 7.87 3.65
CA SER A 893 -9.86 7.64 3.29
C SER A 893 -10.81 7.43 4.49
N TRP A 894 -10.27 7.16 5.69
CA TRP A 894 -11.01 7.10 6.95
C TRP A 894 -11.17 8.47 7.65
N MET A 895 -10.52 9.52 7.12
CA MET A 895 -10.50 10.89 7.66
C MET A 895 -11.32 11.89 6.82
N GLU A 896 -11.84 11.48 5.66
CA GLU A 896 -12.54 12.35 4.71
C GLU A 896 -14.04 12.01 4.66
N LYS A 897 -14.87 13.02 4.89
CA LYS A 897 -16.29 12.89 5.25
C LYS A 897 -17.25 12.50 4.13
N GLU A 898 -18.32 11.87 4.61
CA GLU A 898 -19.59 11.43 3.99
C GLU A 898 -20.42 12.55 3.33
N GLU A 899 -19.96 13.15 2.23
CA GLU A 899 -20.79 14.11 1.48
C GLU A 899 -21.18 13.60 0.06
N GLU A 900 -20.74 12.40 -0.34
CA GLU A 900 -20.83 11.98 -1.75
C GLU A 900 -22.04 11.13 -2.13
N GLY A 901 -23.18 11.37 -1.46
CA GLY A 901 -24.50 11.10 -2.05
C GLY A 901 -25.66 11.05 -1.06
N GLU A 902 -25.94 12.18 -0.42
CA GLU A 902 -27.30 12.46 0.06
C GLU A 902 -28.16 13.03 -1.07
N TRP A 903 -28.80 12.16 -1.84
CA TRP A 903 -30.20 12.36 -2.21
C TRP A 903 -30.88 11.01 -2.05
N GLY A 904 -31.18 10.71 -0.78
CA GLY A 904 -31.69 9.41 -0.34
C GLY A 904 -31.44 9.10 1.14
N GLY A 905 -30.68 9.92 1.87
CA GLY A 905 -30.56 9.86 3.33
C GLY A 905 -31.31 11.04 3.95
N LYS A 906 -32.53 10.83 4.43
CA LYS A 906 -33.23 11.82 5.24
C LYS A 906 -32.53 11.82 6.60
N PHE A 907 -31.87 12.89 7.02
CA PHE A 907 -31.72 13.15 8.46
C PHE A 907 -33.15 13.07 9.03
N ILE A 908 -33.44 12.12 9.91
CA ILE A 908 -34.82 11.91 10.44
C ILE A 908 -35.27 13.11 11.31
N ILE A 909 -34.38 14.09 11.52
CA ILE A 909 -34.47 15.13 12.56
C ILE A 909 -34.31 16.55 11.99
N LEU A 910 -33.50 16.72 10.95
CA LEU A 910 -33.18 18.04 10.39
C LEU A 910 -33.56 18.06 8.92
N ASP A 911 -34.44 18.99 8.57
CA ASP A 911 -34.68 19.27 7.16
C ASP A 911 -33.41 19.86 6.50
N ARG A 912 -33.43 19.91 5.17
CA ARG A 912 -32.32 20.45 4.38
C ARG A 912 -31.94 21.88 4.81
N ARG A 913 -32.90 22.70 5.24
CA ARG A 913 -32.69 24.12 5.57
C ARG A 913 -31.90 24.26 6.86
N HIS A 914 -32.28 23.52 7.90
CA HIS A 914 -31.57 23.49 9.17
C HIS A 914 -30.15 22.92 9.02
N THR A 915 -29.97 21.91 8.17
CA THR A 915 -28.63 21.37 7.87
C THR A 915 -27.72 22.42 7.20
N LEU A 916 -28.25 23.20 6.25
CA LEU A 916 -27.52 24.32 5.65
C LEU A 916 -27.15 25.39 6.70
N LEU A 917 -28.10 25.73 7.59
CA LEU A 917 -27.86 26.70 8.66
C LEU A 917 -26.76 26.26 9.60
N PHE A 918 -26.77 25.00 10.05
CA PHE A 918 -25.80 24.48 11.01
C PHE A 918 -24.40 24.34 10.41
N ASN A 919 -24.27 23.94 9.15
CA ASN A 919 -22.99 23.92 8.46
C ASN A 919 -22.43 25.35 8.34
N HIS A 920 -23.25 26.31 7.90
CA HIS A 920 -22.83 27.71 7.80
C HIS A 920 -22.37 28.28 9.14
N MET A 921 -23.11 27.98 10.21
CA MET A 921 -22.75 28.41 11.56
C MET A 921 -21.50 27.74 12.09
N TYR A 922 -21.29 26.45 11.79
CA TYR A 922 -20.06 25.74 12.16
C TYR A 922 -18.83 26.31 11.44
N ASP A 923 -18.92 26.53 10.12
CA ASP A 923 -17.79 27.02 9.32
C ASP A 923 -17.31 28.42 9.75
N ASN A 924 -18.22 29.20 10.36
CA ASN A 924 -17.96 30.56 10.84
C ASN A 924 -17.86 30.68 12.37
N ASN A 925 -18.04 29.58 13.12
CA ASN A 925 -17.92 29.54 14.56
C ASN A 925 -17.57 28.13 15.09
N ASN A 926 -16.30 27.77 14.98
CA ASN A 926 -15.70 26.55 15.52
C ASN A 926 -14.37 26.85 16.22
N SER A 927 -13.74 25.83 16.78
CA SER A 927 -12.50 25.92 17.56
C SER A 927 -11.32 26.56 16.81
N GLN A 928 -11.30 26.46 15.49
CA GLN A 928 -10.29 27.06 14.60
C GLN A 928 -10.73 28.39 13.99
N ASN A 929 -12.01 28.74 14.09
CA ASN A 929 -12.58 29.92 13.45
C ASN A 929 -13.73 30.53 14.26
N TYR A 930 -13.45 31.57 15.04
CA TYR A 930 -14.42 32.29 15.88
C TYR A 930 -15.06 33.53 15.20
N ARG A 931 -15.11 33.56 13.87
CA ARG A 931 -15.51 34.75 13.08
C ARG A 931 -16.80 35.42 13.57
N TYR A 932 -17.88 34.68 13.82
CA TYR A 932 -19.13 35.29 14.30
C TYR A 932 -19.08 35.76 15.75
N LEU A 933 -18.36 35.05 16.63
CA LEU A 933 -18.13 35.50 17.99
C LEU A 933 -17.30 36.80 18.04
N ASP A 934 -16.27 36.90 17.21
CA ASP A 934 -15.45 38.11 17.06
C ASP A 934 -16.26 39.27 16.48
N LYS A 935 -17.21 38.98 15.58
CA LYS A 935 -18.11 39.98 14.98
C LYS A 935 -19.07 40.55 16.04
N ILE A 936 -19.66 39.70 16.87
CA ILE A 936 -20.51 40.12 18.01
C ILE A 936 -19.70 40.99 18.96
N THR A 937 -18.49 40.57 19.32
CA THR A 937 -17.60 41.30 20.22
C THR A 937 -17.29 42.71 19.69
N ARG A 938 -16.96 42.83 18.39
CA ARG A 938 -16.71 44.11 17.74
C ARG A 938 -17.94 45.01 17.65
N ALA A 939 -19.11 44.43 17.37
CA ALA A 939 -20.36 45.18 17.32
C ALA A 939 -20.72 45.77 18.69
N LEU A 940 -20.62 44.97 19.76
CA LEU A 940 -20.89 45.43 21.13
C LEU A 940 -19.89 46.47 21.64
N ALA A 941 -18.64 46.40 21.21
CA ALA A 941 -17.64 47.43 21.50
C ALA A 941 -17.97 48.78 20.82
N THR A 942 -18.70 48.75 19.69
CA THR A 942 -19.07 49.95 18.92
C THR A 942 -20.43 50.49 19.35
N ASN A 943 -21.40 49.62 19.60
CA ASN A 943 -22.74 49.93 20.08
C ASN A 943 -23.14 48.93 21.18
N SER A 944 -23.03 49.35 22.44
CA SER A 944 -23.34 48.50 23.59
C SER A 944 -24.82 48.12 23.71
N LYS A 945 -25.70 48.67 22.87
CA LYS A 945 -27.14 48.36 22.79
C LYS A 945 -27.51 47.53 21.55
N GLU A 946 -26.55 47.09 20.76
CA GLU A 946 -26.81 46.25 19.58
C GLU A 946 -27.49 44.94 20.01
N GLU A 947 -28.69 44.65 19.52
CA GLU A 947 -29.46 43.46 19.94
C GLU A 947 -29.22 42.25 19.02
N SER A 948 -28.85 42.46 17.76
CA SER A 948 -28.59 41.39 16.80
C SER A 948 -27.82 41.83 15.56
N LEU A 949 -27.20 40.89 14.87
CA LEU A 949 -26.46 41.07 13.62
C LEU A 949 -26.99 40.15 12.53
N ASP A 950 -26.82 40.58 11.28
CA ASP A 950 -27.14 39.77 10.11
C ASP A 950 -26.10 38.67 9.88
N LEU A 951 -26.60 37.53 9.41
CA LEU A 951 -25.77 36.43 8.90
C LEU A 951 -25.13 36.82 7.57
N GLU A 952 -23.83 36.58 7.45
CA GLU A 952 -23.06 36.79 6.22
C GLU A 952 -23.12 35.52 5.36
N TYR A 953 -24.30 35.23 4.80
CA TYR A 953 -24.51 34.10 3.90
C TYR A 953 -24.62 34.59 2.44
N ASP A 954 -23.67 34.18 1.61
CA ASP A 954 -23.57 34.50 0.19
C ASP A 954 -23.98 33.35 -0.73
N GLY A 955 -24.32 32.18 -0.16
CA GLY A 955 -24.75 31.00 -0.88
C GLY A 955 -26.09 31.18 -1.63
N PRO A 956 -26.28 30.49 -2.76
CA PRO A 956 -27.48 30.61 -3.58
C PRO A 956 -28.69 29.82 -3.05
N GLU A 957 -28.48 28.80 -2.21
CA GLU A 957 -29.54 27.93 -1.69
C GLU A 957 -30.22 28.52 -0.45
N GLU A 958 -31.55 28.54 -0.43
CA GLU A 958 -32.38 28.95 0.72
C GLU A 958 -31.99 30.32 1.31
N LYS A 959 -31.39 31.19 0.48
CA LYS A 959 -30.83 32.48 0.89
C LYS A 959 -31.84 33.35 1.62
N GLU A 960 -33.06 33.43 1.11
CA GLU A 960 -34.15 34.19 1.74
C GLU A 960 -34.53 33.63 3.11
N TRP A 961 -34.53 32.31 3.28
CA TRP A 961 -34.81 31.65 4.55
C TRP A 961 -33.65 31.86 5.54
N MET A 962 -32.40 31.69 5.08
CA MET A 962 -31.19 31.94 5.89
C MET A 962 -31.11 33.39 6.39
N GLN A 963 -31.53 34.37 5.58
CA GLN A 963 -31.52 35.79 5.95
C GLN A 963 -32.54 36.16 7.03
N GLN A 964 -33.53 35.30 7.30
CA GLN A 964 -34.48 35.48 8.41
C GLN A 964 -33.84 35.21 9.77
N TRP A 965 -32.72 34.48 9.81
CA TRP A 965 -31.99 34.19 11.03
C TRP A 965 -31.02 35.31 11.38
N LYS A 966 -30.98 35.66 12.67
CA LYS A 966 -30.12 36.74 13.19
C LYS A 966 -29.21 36.23 14.30
N LEU A 967 -27.94 36.62 14.23
CA LEU A 967 -26.98 36.42 15.32
C LEU A 967 -27.34 37.35 16.45
N ARG A 968 -27.67 36.81 17.62
CA ARG A 968 -27.98 37.61 18.80
C ARG A 968 -26.67 37.98 19.50
N THR A 969 -26.60 39.20 20.00
CA THR A 969 -25.37 39.73 20.63
C THR A 969 -25.17 39.21 22.05
N SER A 970 -26.24 38.73 22.70
CA SER A 970 -26.14 37.96 23.94
C SER A 970 -25.42 36.63 23.70
N SER A 971 -24.31 36.40 24.40
CA SER A 971 -23.50 35.18 24.27
C SER A 971 -24.27 33.94 24.66
N SER A 972 -24.03 32.82 23.98
CA SER A 972 -24.60 31.55 24.39
C SER A 972 -24.23 31.19 25.82
N ASP A 973 -23.08 31.55 26.37
CA ASP A 973 -22.67 31.02 27.69
C ASP A 973 -23.60 31.49 28.81
N GLN A 974 -23.98 32.77 28.77
CA GLN A 974 -24.98 33.35 29.68
C GLN A 974 -26.39 32.78 29.49
N ILE A 975 -26.72 32.35 28.27
CA ILE A 975 -28.03 31.81 27.91
C ILE A 975 -28.09 30.30 28.17
N LEU A 976 -26.99 29.60 27.92
CA LEU A 976 -26.80 28.19 28.10
C LEU A 976 -26.81 27.86 29.57
N GLU A 977 -26.18 28.63 30.46
CA GLU A 977 -26.32 28.45 31.90
C GLU A 977 -27.79 28.52 32.35
N LYS A 978 -28.56 29.48 31.82
CA LYS A 978 -29.99 29.61 32.12
C LYS A 978 -30.79 28.45 31.55
N ILE A 979 -30.54 28.05 30.31
CA ILE A 979 -31.23 26.96 29.61
C ILE A 979 -30.89 25.60 30.23
N ILE A 980 -29.60 25.29 30.43
CA ILE A 980 -29.11 24.09 31.11
C ILE A 980 -29.73 24.00 32.50
N SER A 981 -29.70 25.06 33.32
CA SER A 981 -30.24 24.98 34.67
C SER A 981 -31.73 24.63 34.67
N LYS A 982 -32.50 25.11 33.68
CA LYS A 982 -33.91 24.77 33.52
C LYS A 982 -34.10 23.32 33.06
N ILE A 983 -33.27 22.85 32.12
CA ILE A 983 -33.30 21.46 31.63
C ILE A 983 -32.86 20.47 32.72
N GLN A 984 -31.88 20.81 33.54
CA GLN A 984 -31.35 19.95 34.61
C GLN A 984 -32.25 19.90 35.85
N LYS A 985 -33.00 20.97 36.15
CA LYS A 985 -33.92 21.05 37.31
C LYS A 985 -35.22 20.27 37.14
N ALA A 986 -35.64 20.01 35.91
CA ALA A 986 -36.85 19.25 35.64
C ALA A 986 -36.58 17.75 35.82
N ASP A 987 -37.47 17.06 36.54
CA ASP A 987 -37.40 15.60 36.68
C ASP A 987 -38.01 14.87 35.45
N LYS A 988 -37.74 13.58 35.32
CA LYS A 988 -38.29 12.71 34.26
C LYS A 988 -39.82 12.89 34.13
N GLY A 989 -40.28 13.30 32.95
CA GLY A 989 -41.69 13.51 32.62
C GLY A 989 -42.27 14.87 33.05
N GLN A 990 -41.52 15.72 33.75
CA GLN A 990 -41.96 17.08 34.10
C GLN A 990 -41.75 18.06 32.94
N LYS A 991 -42.44 19.20 33.01
CA LYS A 991 -42.25 20.32 32.09
C LYS A 991 -41.01 21.12 32.44
N ILE A 992 -40.18 21.39 31.44
CA ILE A 992 -39.04 22.28 31.55
C ILE A 992 -39.57 23.73 31.64
N GLU A 993 -39.04 24.51 32.58
CA GLU A 993 -39.48 25.89 32.82
C GLU A 993 -39.40 26.75 31.54
N LYS A 994 -40.40 27.61 31.32
CA LYS A 994 -40.51 28.44 30.10
C LYS A 994 -39.23 29.24 29.81
N MET A 995 -38.90 29.40 28.53
CA MET A 995 -37.73 30.16 28.07
C MET A 995 -38.16 31.35 27.21
N GLN A 996 -37.57 32.52 27.47
CA GLN A 996 -37.76 33.73 26.67
C GLN A 996 -36.55 33.89 25.76
N LEU A 997 -36.75 33.62 24.47
CA LEU A 997 -35.73 33.75 23.43
C LEU A 997 -36.26 34.69 22.34
N LYS A 998 -35.73 34.59 21.13
CA LYS A 998 -36.17 35.40 20.00
C LYS A 998 -36.33 34.49 18.82
N LYS A 999 -37.45 34.65 18.11
CA LYS A 999 -37.71 33.91 16.88
C LYS A 999 -36.56 34.11 15.88
N ASN A 1000 -36.16 33.01 15.24
CA ASN A 1000 -35.02 32.88 14.33
C ASN A 1000 -33.73 33.47 14.91
N GLY A 1001 -33.56 33.35 16.23
CA GLY A 1001 -32.38 33.85 16.94
C GLY A 1001 -31.30 32.77 17.05
N ILE A 1002 -30.07 33.14 16.71
CA ILE A 1002 -28.87 32.31 16.90
C ILE A 1002 -27.99 32.95 17.95
N TYR A 1003 -27.83 32.25 19.06
CA TYR A 1003 -26.93 32.66 20.13
C TYR A 1003 -25.63 31.90 19.96
N VAL A 1004 -24.49 32.57 20.08
CA VAL A 1004 -23.17 31.96 19.86
C VAL A 1004 -22.27 32.18 21.07
N GLY A 1005 -21.50 31.17 21.50
CA GLY A 1005 -20.62 31.25 22.67
C GLY A 1005 -19.65 30.09 22.81
N LYS A 1006 -18.99 29.99 23.97
CA LYS A 1006 -18.05 28.94 24.33
C LYS A 1006 -18.32 28.40 25.75
N TYR A 1007 -18.67 27.13 25.86
CA TYR A 1007 -18.94 26.49 27.15
C TYR A 1007 -17.80 25.59 27.61
N LYS A 1008 -17.35 25.70 28.87
CA LYS A 1008 -16.30 24.84 29.43
C LYS A 1008 -16.91 23.67 30.21
N LEU A 1009 -16.62 22.44 29.80
CA LEU A 1009 -17.03 21.19 30.47
C LEU A 1009 -15.81 20.27 30.63
N ASP A 1010 -15.51 19.82 31.85
CA ASP A 1010 -14.39 18.93 32.20
C ASP A 1010 -13.04 19.31 31.54
N ASP A 1011 -12.67 20.59 31.65
CA ASP A 1011 -11.48 21.20 31.06
C ASP A 1011 -11.42 21.35 29.54
N VAL A 1012 -12.50 21.00 28.83
CA VAL A 1012 -12.65 21.22 27.39
C VAL A 1012 -13.60 22.37 27.13
N GLN A 1013 -13.17 23.32 26.29
CA GLN A 1013 -13.98 24.47 25.88
C GLN A 1013 -14.64 24.17 24.52
N TYR A 1014 -15.97 24.11 24.51
CA TYR A 1014 -16.81 23.78 23.37
C TYR A 1014 -17.40 25.05 22.75
N PRO A 1015 -17.15 25.33 21.47
CA PRO A 1015 -17.95 26.29 20.71
C PRO A 1015 -19.38 25.79 20.57
N ILE A 1016 -20.33 26.66 20.88
CA ILE A 1016 -21.75 26.32 20.89
C ILE A 1016 -22.59 27.35 20.15
N ALA A 1017 -23.67 26.88 19.53
CA ALA A 1017 -24.71 27.71 18.97
C ALA A 1017 -26.09 27.22 19.41
N ILE A 1018 -26.95 28.14 19.85
CA ILE A 1018 -28.32 27.85 20.29
C ILE A 1018 -29.27 28.53 19.31
N TYR A 1019 -30.25 27.78 18.84
CA TYR A 1019 -31.21 28.21 17.84
C TYR A 1019 -32.61 28.18 18.43
N SER A 1020 -33.37 29.24 18.17
CA SER A 1020 -34.75 29.35 18.62
C SER A 1020 -35.67 29.74 17.48
N GLU A 1021 -36.69 28.94 17.25
CA GLU A 1021 -37.74 29.16 16.24
C GLU A 1021 -38.87 30.08 16.72
N LYS A 1022 -38.87 30.44 18.01
CA LYS A 1022 -39.96 31.18 18.67
C LYS A 1022 -39.43 32.19 19.68
N ASP A 1023 -40.18 33.26 19.93
CA ASP A 1023 -39.84 34.22 20.99
C ASP A 1023 -40.05 33.65 22.40
N GLN A 1024 -40.96 32.69 22.53
CA GLN A 1024 -41.21 31.99 23.79
C GLN A 1024 -41.29 30.49 23.51
N ILE A 1025 -40.59 29.70 24.33
CA ILE A 1025 -40.63 28.24 24.30
C ILE A 1025 -41.27 27.77 25.61
N ASP A 1026 -42.37 27.02 25.50
CA ASP A 1026 -43.15 26.54 26.64
C ASP A 1026 -43.71 25.14 26.37
N GLY A 1027 -43.72 24.26 27.37
CA GLY A 1027 -44.24 22.91 27.21
C GLY A 1027 -43.25 21.87 26.66
N LEU A 1028 -41.94 22.12 26.73
CA LEU A 1028 -40.93 21.07 26.56
C LEU A 1028 -41.02 20.04 27.71
N THR A 1029 -41.00 18.76 27.38
CA THR A 1029 -41.06 17.66 28.37
C THR A 1029 -39.67 17.07 28.59
N LYS A 1030 -39.28 16.88 29.85
CA LYS A 1030 -38.01 16.28 30.22
C LYS A 1030 -38.02 14.77 29.99
N ILE A 1031 -37.10 14.29 29.17
CA ILE A 1031 -36.82 12.87 28.97
C ILE A 1031 -35.58 12.49 29.76
N VAL A 1032 -35.65 11.32 30.42
CA VAL A 1032 -34.50 10.68 31.07
C VAL A 1032 -34.46 9.20 30.66
N VAL A 1033 -33.40 8.81 29.98
CA VAL A 1033 -33.14 7.46 29.47
C VAL A 1033 -31.97 6.81 30.19
N ASN A 1034 -31.94 5.47 30.24
CA ASN A 1034 -30.79 4.75 30.80
C ASN A 1034 -29.69 4.54 29.76
N GLU A 1035 -30.07 4.41 28.49
CA GLU A 1035 -29.15 4.24 27.36
C GLU A 1035 -29.50 5.21 26.23
N VAL A 1036 -28.47 5.75 25.55
CA VAL A 1036 -28.63 6.70 24.43
C VAL A 1036 -29.45 6.11 23.28
N SER A 1037 -29.46 4.78 23.13
CA SER A 1037 -30.27 4.05 22.15
C SER A 1037 -31.78 4.28 22.34
N GLU A 1038 -32.24 4.45 23.59
CA GLU A 1038 -33.66 4.66 23.93
C GLU A 1038 -34.20 6.00 23.43
N LEU A 1039 -33.35 6.98 23.12
CA LEU A 1039 -33.77 8.24 22.50
C LEU A 1039 -34.38 8.03 21.10
N LYS A 1040 -34.13 6.88 20.46
CA LYS A 1040 -34.74 6.50 19.17
C LYS A 1040 -36.15 5.94 19.32
N ASN A 1041 -36.61 5.67 20.54
CA ASN A 1041 -37.96 5.16 20.78
C ASN A 1041 -39.01 6.22 20.39
N LYS A 1042 -40.10 5.78 19.75
CA LYS A 1042 -41.15 6.67 19.24
C LYS A 1042 -41.69 7.63 20.32
N GLU A 1043 -41.82 7.16 21.55
CA GLU A 1043 -42.28 7.92 22.73
C GLU A 1043 -41.32 9.04 23.15
N ASN A 1044 -40.01 8.89 22.90
CA ASN A 1044 -38.98 9.87 23.25
C ASN A 1044 -38.72 10.84 22.08
N THR A 1045 -38.75 10.35 20.84
CA THR A 1045 -38.47 11.14 19.62
C THR A 1045 -39.44 12.30 19.38
N GLN A 1046 -40.61 12.29 20.02
CA GLN A 1046 -41.59 13.38 19.97
C GLN A 1046 -41.27 14.54 20.92
N HIS A 1047 -40.30 14.37 21.84
CA HIS A 1047 -39.91 15.39 22.83
C HIS A 1047 -38.46 15.80 22.67
N ILE A 1048 -37.57 14.86 22.36
CA ILE A 1048 -36.15 15.13 22.17
C ILE A 1048 -35.53 14.23 21.11
N LYS A 1049 -34.59 14.80 20.38
CA LYS A 1049 -33.78 14.13 19.38
C LYS A 1049 -32.34 14.61 19.49
N ALA A 1050 -31.38 13.70 19.48
CA ALA A 1050 -29.96 14.02 19.52
C ALA A 1050 -29.24 13.29 18.40
N GLU A 1051 -28.61 14.04 17.49
CA GLU A 1051 -27.90 13.51 16.32
C GLU A 1051 -26.53 14.16 16.19
N GLU A 1052 -25.55 13.38 15.80
CA GLU A 1052 -24.20 13.88 15.58
C GLU A 1052 -23.75 13.62 14.15
N THR A 1053 -23.10 14.62 13.56
CA THR A 1053 -22.33 14.39 12.34
C THR A 1053 -21.08 13.57 12.67
N PHE A 1054 -20.50 12.89 11.69
CA PHE A 1054 -19.32 12.06 11.93
C PHE A 1054 -18.20 12.84 12.64
N VAL A 1055 -17.82 14.03 12.15
CA VAL A 1055 -16.67 14.84 12.66
C VAL A 1055 -16.90 16.32 13.03
N LYS A 1056 -18.07 16.93 12.73
CA LYS A 1056 -18.22 18.40 12.81
C LYS A 1056 -18.86 18.81 14.14
N TYR A 1057 -20.12 18.45 14.35
CA TYR A 1057 -20.89 18.83 15.53
C TYR A 1057 -21.98 17.80 15.90
N LEU A 1058 -22.42 17.88 17.15
CA LEU A 1058 -23.62 17.27 17.75
C LEU A 1058 -24.75 18.30 17.75
N VAL A 1059 -25.98 17.88 17.45
CA VAL A 1059 -27.20 18.68 17.58
C VAL A 1059 -28.15 17.97 18.54
N ILE A 1060 -28.65 18.71 19.52
CA ILE A 1060 -29.73 18.29 20.43
C ILE A 1060 -30.93 19.18 20.16
N ALA A 1061 -32.02 18.59 19.68
CA ALA A 1061 -33.26 19.26 19.31
C ALA A 1061 -34.39 18.86 20.27
N PHE A 1062 -35.10 19.86 20.79
CA PHE A 1062 -36.23 19.70 21.71
C PHE A 1062 -37.53 20.13 21.03
N TYR A 1063 -38.60 19.38 21.31
CA TYR A 1063 -39.92 19.56 20.74
C TYR A 1063 -40.92 19.85 21.84
N GLU A 1064 -41.77 20.87 21.62
CA GLU A 1064 -42.95 21.08 22.46
C GLU A 1064 -43.97 19.97 22.17
N ASP A 1065 -44.80 19.60 23.14
CA ASP A 1065 -45.77 18.53 22.97
C ASP A 1065 -46.67 18.77 21.73
N GLY A 1066 -46.67 17.81 20.80
CA GLY A 1066 -47.45 17.88 19.57
C GLY A 1066 -46.83 18.70 18.45
N ALA A 1067 -45.64 19.28 18.64
CA ALA A 1067 -44.91 20.00 17.59
C ALA A 1067 -44.23 19.01 16.60
N THR A 1068 -44.31 19.34 15.31
CA THR A 1068 -43.61 18.61 14.24
C THR A 1068 -42.18 19.09 14.03
N ASP A 1069 -41.92 20.36 14.36
CA ASP A 1069 -40.64 21.04 14.17
C ASP A 1069 -39.99 21.34 15.52
N PRO A 1070 -38.64 21.34 15.59
CA PRO A 1070 -37.93 21.60 16.84
C PRO A 1070 -38.09 23.05 17.28
N SER A 1071 -38.41 23.27 18.56
CA SER A 1071 -38.57 24.61 19.12
C SER A 1071 -37.26 25.21 19.64
N LEU A 1072 -36.36 24.34 20.13
CA LEU A 1072 -35.03 24.68 20.64
C LEU A 1072 -34.01 23.71 20.06
N MET A 1073 -32.91 24.20 19.51
CA MET A 1073 -31.81 23.36 19.04
C MET A 1073 -30.48 23.86 19.60
N ILE A 1074 -29.63 22.92 20.04
CA ILE A 1074 -28.30 23.20 20.59
C ILE A 1074 -27.29 22.48 19.72
N GLN A 1075 -26.39 23.23 19.08
CA GLN A 1075 -25.28 22.72 18.29
C GLN A 1075 -23.99 22.85 19.11
N ILE A 1076 -23.23 21.75 19.17
CA ILE A 1076 -22.00 21.62 19.94
C ILE A 1076 -20.92 21.02 19.04
N GLU A 1077 -19.75 21.64 18.93
CA GLU A 1077 -18.62 21.06 18.18
C GLU A 1077 -18.13 19.73 18.78
N LYS A 1078 -17.82 18.75 17.93
CA LYS A 1078 -17.21 17.47 18.34
C LYS A 1078 -15.69 17.63 18.48
N PHE A 1079 -15.09 17.03 19.51
CA PHE A 1079 -13.63 17.06 19.69
C PHE A 1079 -12.92 15.90 18.96
N ASP A 1080 -11.62 16.08 18.71
CA ASP A 1080 -10.66 15.18 18.06
C ASP A 1080 -10.78 13.70 18.47
N PHE A 1081 -10.93 12.83 17.46
CA PHE A 1081 -11.05 11.37 17.54
C PHE A 1081 -9.88 10.69 18.23
N SER A 1082 -8.72 11.37 18.32
CA SER A 1082 -7.52 10.86 19.01
C SER A 1082 -7.75 10.57 20.50
N LYS A 1083 -8.75 11.19 21.16
CA LYS A 1083 -9.01 11.04 22.60
C LYS A 1083 -10.08 10.01 22.99
N ARG A 1084 -10.71 9.30 22.02
CA ARG A 1084 -11.82 8.32 22.26
C ARG A 1084 -12.97 8.85 23.15
N GLN A 1085 -13.28 10.14 23.14
CA GLN A 1085 -14.36 10.70 23.98
C GLN A 1085 -15.72 10.71 23.26
N ASN A 1086 -16.75 10.11 23.86
CA ASN A 1086 -18.13 10.15 23.35
C ASN A 1086 -18.80 11.50 23.66
N THR A 1087 -18.73 12.45 22.72
CA THR A 1087 -19.26 13.82 22.92
C THR A 1087 -20.78 13.82 23.14
N LYS A 1088 -21.52 12.97 22.42
CA LYS A 1088 -22.99 12.84 22.56
C LYS A 1088 -23.39 12.39 23.95
N GLU A 1089 -22.81 11.29 24.43
CA GLU A 1089 -23.10 10.75 25.75
C GLU A 1089 -22.74 11.74 26.86
N LYS A 1090 -21.55 12.35 26.80
CA LYS A 1090 -21.12 13.37 27.76
C LYS A 1090 -22.11 14.53 27.89
N TRP A 1091 -22.55 15.10 26.77
CA TRP A 1091 -23.46 16.24 26.77
C TRP A 1091 -24.88 15.86 27.19
N LEU A 1092 -25.37 14.66 26.84
CA LEU A 1092 -26.65 14.16 27.32
C LEU A 1092 -26.64 13.91 28.83
N THR A 1093 -25.61 13.25 29.34
CA THR A 1093 -25.40 13.05 30.79
C THR A 1093 -25.31 14.39 31.51
N PHE A 1094 -24.53 15.32 30.97
CA PHE A 1094 -24.40 16.66 31.55
C PHE A 1094 -25.74 17.40 31.59
N LEU A 1095 -26.62 17.20 30.62
CA LEU A 1095 -27.98 17.76 30.61
C LEU A 1095 -28.97 16.98 31.49
N ASN A 1096 -28.57 15.94 32.21
CA ASN A 1096 -29.43 14.99 32.94
C ASN A 1096 -30.50 14.33 32.03
N ILE A 1097 -30.14 13.91 30.82
CA ILE A 1097 -31.04 13.27 29.83
C ILE A 1097 -30.74 11.78 29.71
#